data_AF-A0A5P8LTV0-F1
#
_entry.id   AF-A0A5P8LTV0-F1
#
_cell.length_a   1.000
_cell.length_b   1.000
_cell.length_c   1.000
_cell.angle_alpha   90.00
_cell.angle_beta   90.00
_cell.angle_gamma   90.00
#
_symmetry.space_group_name_H-M   'P 1'
#
loop_
_entity.id
_entity.type
_entity.pdbx_description
1 polymer ?
#
loop_
_entity_poly.entity_id
_entity_poly.type
_entity_poly.pdbx_seq_one_letter_code
_entity_poly.pdbx_strand_id
1 'polypeptide(L)'
;MSNRWIVLCVACLCLACVGLTGVASDAAVAQSTATPNGTTNDTVQHEDPDSVSDSGDVQQLRRWLGDRLDEQLSSSTVALSEGEYERARDALGEDYDSRLEQYVDVAGDTGDRGDDDAGETYREVTENQRNLTTQLQRFEQARERYQSARREGNTSEARAAAREMARLGDRINDTGTSVAQGYARLGNQTGIDTTVERTAVRNVTTNTTETATTVRRQTFVETNLTVLDATRTIAYDDPLRVSGRLTMANGTAVANERLLLTVAGRPRPVTTDADGRFDLSYRPRTLPRNASEVTVQYVPDDASIYLGSNATLPVEVEQVAATLTVRNATEETSYGRPAGGTALLEVQGEPVEGVPLTATLDGLSLGRATTDERGRVRLRSNLSARVSPGERSLLVSMPLSNRAITTAGSNTTVDVSTTPTALSIDATESGQNVSLTGQLTTEGGEPVGSQTVSVTRGDSVVTTVRTDEDGRFDASLPTDGSDATVDVGARFDGSGTNLESSRATVTISTDVNASESGVVNWLFGDGRWFTIAAGVVILAGGGLFVRRRRTSEEESEDAVDRPTPTRTATPAADDALATALDRAERFLDGGAAGAAVRAAYAGVRDGYLDGSATGTHWDLLEQSESLGDAERTALERIVEAYERAAFSPTGPDRDDATATLTAARSLLGRDEIESDD
;
A
#
# COMPACT_ATOMS: atom_id res chain seq x y z
N MET A 1 56.57 18.22 -34.83
CA MET A 1 55.96 17.92 -36.12
C MET A 1 54.45 17.86 -35.92
N SER A 2 53.78 18.84 -36.52
CA SER A 2 52.37 19.03 -36.89
C SER A 2 51.46 17.77 -36.90
N ASN A 3 50.15 17.80 -36.60
CA ASN A 3 49.14 18.87 -36.55
C ASN A 3 47.98 18.47 -35.61
N ARG A 4 47.45 19.44 -34.84
CA ARG A 4 46.12 19.44 -34.21
C ARG A 4 45.25 20.45 -34.97
N TRP A 5 43.98 20.16 -35.20
CA TRP A 5 43.00 21.16 -35.63
C TRP A 5 41.94 21.36 -34.55
N ILE A 6 41.81 22.63 -34.14
CA ILE A 6 40.76 23.25 -33.34
C ILE A 6 40.08 24.22 -34.31
N VAL A 7 38.75 24.29 -34.32
CA VAL A 7 38.03 25.49 -34.76
C VAL A 7 36.90 25.75 -33.76
N LEU A 8 36.96 26.94 -33.16
CA LEU A 8 35.92 27.56 -32.34
C LEU A 8 35.66 28.97 -32.91
N CYS A 9 34.37 29.25 -33.09
CA CYS A 9 33.58 30.49 -33.16
C CYS A 9 34.20 31.90 -33.41
N VAL A 10 33.43 32.72 -34.16
CA VAL A 10 32.84 34.04 -33.79
C VAL A 10 32.90 35.12 -34.90
N ALA A 11 31.69 35.60 -35.25
CA ALA A 11 31.20 36.94 -35.69
C ALA A 11 31.91 37.78 -36.76
N CYS A 12 31.08 38.37 -37.65
CA CYS A 12 31.13 39.81 -37.93
C CYS A 12 29.81 40.36 -38.52
N LEU A 13 29.39 41.46 -37.91
CA LEU A 13 28.24 42.34 -38.16
C LEU A 13 28.54 43.32 -39.32
N CYS A 14 27.54 43.82 -40.06
CA CYS A 14 27.36 45.26 -40.43
C CYS A 14 26.32 45.57 -41.54
N LEU A 15 25.43 46.53 -41.21
CA LEU A 15 24.87 47.65 -42.02
C LEU A 15 23.90 47.34 -43.21
N ALA A 16 22.80 48.05 -43.47
CA ALA A 16 22.35 49.40 -43.08
C ALA A 16 20.81 49.59 -43.22
N CYS A 17 20.26 50.54 -42.46
CA CYS A 17 18.88 51.05 -42.51
C CYS A 17 18.76 52.32 -43.38
N VAL A 18 17.70 52.41 -44.22
CA VAL A 18 16.98 53.63 -44.69
C VAL A 18 15.60 53.07 -45.13
N GLY A 19 14.39 53.45 -44.70
CA GLY A 19 13.85 54.69 -44.17
C GLY A 19 12.85 55.26 -45.20
N LEU A 20 11.53 55.08 -45.02
CA LEU A 20 10.47 56.01 -45.50
C LEU A 20 9.06 55.57 -45.08
N THR A 21 8.33 56.56 -44.56
CA THR A 21 6.97 56.60 -44.00
C THR A 21 5.87 56.47 -45.07
N GLY A 22 4.70 55.95 -44.66
CA GLY A 22 3.55 55.71 -45.54
C GLY A 22 2.68 56.91 -45.86
N VAL A 23 1.68 56.70 -46.72
CA VAL A 23 0.37 57.39 -46.76
C VAL A 23 -0.63 56.49 -47.50
N ALA A 24 -1.85 56.37 -46.97
CA ALA A 24 -3.01 55.76 -47.62
C ALA A 24 -3.56 56.65 -48.74
N SER A 25 -4.23 56.05 -49.74
CA SER A 25 -5.57 56.40 -50.28
C SER A 25 -5.74 56.07 -51.78
N ASP A 26 -6.70 55.17 -52.01
CA ASP A 26 -7.84 55.27 -52.93
C ASP A 26 -7.73 55.06 -54.47
N ALA A 27 -8.82 54.45 -54.96
CA ALA A 27 -9.34 54.32 -56.33
C ALA A 27 -8.66 53.35 -57.33
N ALA A 28 -9.34 52.64 -58.24
CA ALA A 28 -10.76 52.30 -58.47
C ALA A 28 -10.83 51.41 -59.75
N VAL A 29 -11.83 50.51 -59.82
CA VAL A 29 -12.55 49.99 -61.03
C VAL A 29 -11.77 49.00 -61.93
N ALA A 30 -12.24 47.76 -62.18
CA ALA A 30 -13.50 47.47 -62.87
C ALA A 30 -14.22 46.17 -62.46
N GLN A 31 -15.54 46.32 -62.32
CA GLN A 31 -16.55 45.27 -62.29
C GLN A 31 -16.53 44.43 -63.57
N SER A 32 -16.61 43.11 -63.42
CA SER A 32 -17.33 42.26 -64.37
C SER A 32 -18.32 41.42 -63.58
N THR A 33 -19.55 41.86 -63.64
CA THR A 33 -20.76 41.16 -63.25
C THR A 33 -21.00 39.99 -64.19
N ALA A 34 -20.90 38.76 -63.69
CA ALA A 34 -21.59 37.61 -64.23
C ALA A 34 -22.41 36.99 -63.08
N THR A 35 -23.73 36.98 -63.25
CA THR A 35 -24.78 36.60 -62.30
C THR A 35 -24.71 35.10 -61.95
N PRO A 36 -25.13 34.69 -60.73
CA PRO A 36 -24.72 33.44 -60.08
C PRO A 36 -25.63 32.26 -60.42
N ASN A 37 -25.02 31.07 -60.54
CA ASN A 37 -25.71 29.80 -60.28
C ASN A 37 -25.32 29.38 -58.86
N GLY A 38 -26.28 29.50 -57.94
CA GLY A 38 -26.10 29.21 -56.53
C GLY A 38 -25.74 27.75 -56.28
N THR A 39 -24.64 27.56 -55.57
CA THR A 39 -24.53 26.59 -54.48
C THR A 39 -23.86 27.35 -53.34
N THR A 40 -24.68 27.82 -52.40
CA THR A 40 -24.19 28.38 -51.15
C THR A 40 -23.46 27.27 -50.42
N ASN A 41 -22.19 27.48 -50.08
CA ASN A 41 -21.46 26.60 -49.18
C ASN A 41 -21.81 27.07 -47.75
N ASP A 42 -23.05 26.81 -47.34
CA ASP A 42 -23.54 27.06 -45.98
C ASP A 42 -23.12 25.89 -45.09
N THR A 43 -21.86 25.85 -44.67
CA THR A 43 -21.50 25.09 -43.46
C THR A 43 -21.76 26.00 -42.27
N VAL A 44 -22.91 25.84 -41.63
CA VAL A 44 -23.22 26.50 -40.36
C VAL A 44 -22.21 25.99 -39.32
N GLN A 45 -21.34 26.85 -38.79
CA GLN A 45 -20.32 26.44 -37.80
C GLN A 45 -20.83 26.50 -36.36
N HIS A 46 -21.85 27.32 -36.08
CA HIS A 46 -22.45 27.45 -34.76
C HIS A 46 -23.95 27.75 -34.90
N GLU A 47 -24.78 26.96 -34.23
CA GLU A 47 -26.21 27.18 -34.06
C GLU A 47 -26.51 27.41 -32.57
N ASP A 48 -27.56 28.17 -32.29
CA ASP A 48 -27.98 28.49 -30.92
C ASP A 48 -28.47 27.19 -30.23
N PRO A 49 -27.89 26.76 -29.09
CA PRO A 49 -28.17 25.47 -28.46
C PRO A 49 -29.65 25.23 -28.16
N ASP A 50 -30.40 26.30 -27.89
CA ASP A 50 -31.84 26.24 -27.58
C ASP A 50 -32.72 26.11 -28.84
N SER A 51 -32.13 26.23 -30.03
CA SER A 51 -32.79 26.19 -31.34
C SER A 51 -32.54 24.91 -32.13
N VAL A 52 -31.55 24.11 -31.73
CA VAL A 52 -31.22 22.83 -32.35
C VAL A 52 -32.01 21.72 -31.66
N SER A 53 -32.89 21.05 -32.40
CA SER A 53 -33.68 19.91 -31.91
C SER A 53 -33.29 18.57 -32.54
N ASP A 54 -32.31 18.59 -33.45
CA ASP A 54 -31.74 17.41 -34.06
C ASP A 54 -30.78 16.74 -33.07
N SER A 55 -30.94 15.43 -32.87
CA SER A 55 -29.94 14.62 -32.18
C SER A 55 -28.64 14.72 -33.00
N GLY A 56 -27.62 15.39 -32.47
CA GLY A 56 -26.31 15.51 -33.13
C GLY A 56 -25.77 14.13 -33.54
N ASP A 57 -24.92 14.09 -34.56
CA ASP A 57 -24.32 12.84 -35.05
C ASP A 57 -23.26 12.34 -34.05
N VAL A 58 -23.73 11.66 -33.00
CA VAL A 58 -22.91 11.07 -31.92
C VAL A 58 -21.87 10.11 -32.49
N GLN A 59 -22.17 9.42 -33.60
CA GLN A 59 -21.23 8.52 -34.27
C GLN A 59 -20.08 9.28 -34.95
N GLN A 60 -20.34 10.47 -35.49
CA GLN A 60 -19.31 11.33 -36.06
C GLN A 60 -18.42 11.94 -34.98
N LEU A 61 -18.99 12.41 -33.87
CA LEU A 61 -18.23 12.91 -32.73
C LEU A 61 -17.33 11.81 -32.13
N ARG A 62 -17.86 10.59 -31.99
CA ARG A 62 -17.11 9.41 -31.52
C ARG A 62 -15.92 9.10 -32.40
N ARG A 63 -16.10 9.11 -33.73
CA ARG A 63 -15.00 8.91 -34.69
C ARG A 63 -13.92 9.99 -34.54
N TRP A 64 -14.32 11.26 -34.44
CA TRP A 64 -13.39 12.36 -34.25
C TRP A 64 -12.58 12.25 -32.94
N LEU A 65 -13.23 11.88 -31.84
CA LEU A 65 -12.56 11.65 -30.55
C LEU A 65 -11.58 10.46 -30.65
N GLY A 66 -11.99 9.36 -31.28
CA GLY A 66 -11.13 8.19 -31.52
C GLY A 66 -9.88 8.55 -32.35
N ASP A 67 -10.06 9.26 -33.47
CA ASP A 67 -8.93 9.70 -34.31
C ASP A 67 -7.94 10.57 -33.53
N ARG A 68 -8.43 11.42 -32.61
CA ARG A 68 -7.58 12.28 -31.78
C ARG A 68 -6.80 11.51 -30.72
N LEU A 69 -7.45 10.53 -30.07
CA LEU A 69 -6.80 9.64 -29.10
C LEU A 69 -5.70 8.82 -29.79
N ASP A 70 -5.97 8.32 -30.99
CA ASP A 70 -4.98 7.55 -31.75
C ASP A 70 -3.80 8.40 -32.22
N GLU A 71 -4.03 9.65 -32.64
CA GLU A 71 -2.95 10.58 -32.97
C GLU A 71 -2.01 10.81 -31.78
N GLN A 72 -2.57 10.95 -30.58
CA GLN A 72 -1.80 11.13 -29.35
C GLN A 72 -1.04 9.84 -28.94
N LEU A 73 -1.67 8.68 -29.05
CA LEU A 73 -1.02 7.36 -28.85
C LEU A 73 0.14 7.13 -29.83
N SER A 74 -0.06 7.49 -31.09
CA SER A 74 0.96 7.40 -32.14
C SER A 74 2.11 8.36 -31.86
N SER A 75 1.81 9.63 -31.51
CA SER A 75 2.82 10.62 -31.14
C SER A 75 3.67 10.18 -29.94
N SER A 76 3.03 9.62 -28.91
CA SER A 76 3.73 9.05 -27.76
C SER A 76 4.65 7.89 -28.16
N THR A 77 4.18 7.01 -29.05
CA THR A 77 4.98 5.88 -29.55
C THR A 77 6.18 6.32 -30.38
N VAL A 78 6.03 7.35 -31.21
CA VAL A 78 7.13 7.96 -31.97
C VAL A 78 8.18 8.52 -31.03
N ALA A 79 7.78 9.38 -30.09
CA ALA A 79 8.67 9.96 -29.08
C ALA A 79 9.41 8.88 -28.28
N LEU A 80 8.70 7.82 -27.88
CA LEU A 80 9.27 6.67 -27.19
C LEU A 80 10.32 5.93 -28.03
N SER A 81 10.11 5.79 -29.33
CA SER A 81 11.08 5.18 -30.26
C SER A 81 12.34 6.04 -30.48
N GLU A 82 12.22 7.35 -30.27
CA GLU A 82 13.31 8.33 -30.38
C GLU A 82 14.05 8.57 -29.05
N GLY A 83 13.59 7.94 -27.95
CA GLY A 83 14.15 8.11 -26.61
C GLY A 83 13.70 9.41 -25.92
N GLU A 84 12.65 10.05 -26.42
CA GLU A 84 12.12 11.32 -25.92
C GLU A 84 11.02 11.08 -24.88
N TYR A 85 11.40 10.51 -23.73
CA TYR A 85 10.47 9.99 -22.73
C TYR A 85 9.54 11.07 -22.14
N GLU A 86 10.01 12.31 -22.00
CA GLU A 86 9.18 13.43 -21.54
C GLU A 86 8.07 13.75 -22.55
N ARG A 87 8.42 13.90 -23.84
CA ARG A 87 7.43 14.13 -24.91
C ARG A 87 6.45 12.97 -25.03
N ALA A 88 6.91 11.74 -24.84
CA ALA A 88 6.06 10.56 -24.85
C ALA A 88 5.01 10.59 -23.71
N ARG A 89 5.35 11.15 -22.54
CA ARG A 89 4.41 11.37 -21.44
C ARG A 89 3.47 12.53 -21.72
N ASP A 90 3.99 13.64 -22.20
CA ASP A 90 3.18 14.84 -22.50
C ASP A 90 2.09 14.54 -23.54
N ALA A 91 2.40 13.72 -24.55
CA ALA A 91 1.43 13.27 -25.55
C ALA A 91 0.26 12.49 -24.94
N LEU A 92 0.50 11.79 -23.82
CA LEU A 92 -0.51 11.08 -23.02
C LEU A 92 -0.71 11.79 -21.69
N GLY A 93 -0.81 13.12 -21.69
CA GLY A 93 -1.05 13.93 -20.48
C GLY A 93 -2.54 14.16 -20.21
N GLU A 94 -2.85 15.25 -19.51
CA GLU A 94 -4.20 15.67 -19.13
C GLU A 94 -5.14 15.84 -20.34
N ASP A 95 -4.60 16.36 -21.45
CA ASP A 95 -5.36 16.54 -22.70
C ASP A 95 -5.87 15.20 -23.27
N TYR A 96 -5.08 14.13 -23.14
CA TYR A 96 -5.48 12.79 -23.57
C TYR A 96 -6.59 12.24 -22.65
N ASP A 97 -6.38 12.34 -21.33
CA ASP A 97 -7.33 11.83 -20.34
C ASP A 97 -8.70 12.52 -20.48
N SER A 98 -8.71 13.84 -20.70
CA SER A 98 -9.94 14.59 -20.94
C SER A 98 -10.67 14.15 -22.21
N ARG A 99 -9.93 13.81 -23.28
CA ARG A 99 -10.53 13.32 -24.53
C ARG A 99 -11.03 11.88 -24.40
N LEU A 100 -10.37 11.06 -23.59
CA LEU A 100 -10.79 9.69 -23.33
C LEU A 100 -12.07 9.66 -22.49
N GLU A 101 -12.19 10.53 -21.49
CA GLU A 101 -13.43 10.70 -20.73
C GLU A 101 -14.59 11.09 -21.66
N GLN A 102 -14.38 12.09 -22.53
CA GLN A 102 -15.36 12.48 -23.55
C GLN A 102 -15.72 11.33 -24.49
N TYR A 103 -14.76 10.49 -24.89
CA TYR A 103 -15.01 9.34 -25.73
C TYR A 103 -15.87 8.28 -25.03
N VAL A 104 -15.57 7.99 -23.76
CA VAL A 104 -16.32 7.01 -22.94
C VAL A 104 -17.76 7.49 -22.72
N ASP A 105 -17.95 8.77 -22.41
CA ASP A 105 -19.29 9.36 -22.23
C ASP A 105 -20.12 9.24 -23.51
N VAL A 106 -19.52 9.61 -24.65
CA VAL A 106 -20.17 9.55 -25.97
C VAL A 106 -20.45 8.11 -26.41
N ALA A 107 -19.58 7.15 -26.07
CA ALA A 107 -19.76 5.74 -26.38
C ALA A 107 -20.91 5.11 -25.57
N GLY A 108 -21.04 5.46 -24.29
CA GLY A 108 -22.12 4.98 -23.41
C GLY A 108 -23.52 5.35 -23.89
N ASP A 109 -23.66 6.50 -24.57
CA ASP A 109 -24.93 6.96 -25.16
C ASP A 109 -25.31 6.26 -26.48
N THR A 110 -24.37 5.53 -27.11
CA THR A 110 -24.61 4.85 -28.40
C THR A 110 -25.16 3.42 -28.28
N GLY A 111 -25.18 2.84 -27.08
CA GLY A 111 -25.88 1.57 -26.78
C GLY A 111 -25.28 0.29 -27.38
N ASP A 112 -24.13 0.39 -28.07
CA ASP A 112 -23.42 -0.75 -28.65
C ASP A 112 -22.36 -1.28 -27.68
N ARG A 113 -22.53 -2.51 -27.17
CA ARG A 113 -21.62 -3.15 -26.20
C ARG A 113 -20.16 -3.24 -26.65
N GLY A 114 -19.89 -3.21 -27.97
CA GLY A 114 -18.53 -3.22 -28.51
C GLY A 114 -17.81 -1.87 -28.38
N ASP A 115 -18.56 -0.79 -28.17
CA ASP A 115 -18.03 0.57 -28.02
C ASP A 115 -17.61 0.86 -26.56
N ASP A 116 -18.31 0.29 -25.57
CA ASP A 116 -17.88 0.27 -24.16
C ASP A 116 -16.52 -0.46 -24.00
N ASP A 117 -16.34 -1.56 -24.76
CA ASP A 117 -15.10 -2.36 -24.76
C ASP A 117 -13.89 -1.60 -25.35
N ALA A 118 -14.12 -0.60 -26.23
CA ALA A 118 -13.05 0.19 -26.85
C ALA A 118 -12.52 1.27 -25.89
N GLY A 119 -13.40 1.95 -25.15
CA GLY A 119 -13.00 2.93 -24.14
C GLY A 119 -12.11 2.34 -23.04
N GLU A 120 -12.45 1.13 -22.58
CA GLU A 120 -11.61 0.40 -21.62
C GLU A 120 -10.25 -0.02 -22.23
N THR A 121 -10.24 -0.40 -23.51
CA THR A 121 -8.99 -0.76 -24.20
C THR A 121 -8.08 0.45 -24.38
N TYR A 122 -8.61 1.64 -24.68
CA TYR A 122 -7.83 2.90 -24.69
C TYR A 122 -7.19 3.20 -23.33
N ARG A 123 -7.95 3.03 -22.24
CA ARG A 123 -7.45 3.21 -20.87
C ARG A 123 -6.29 2.25 -20.58
N GLU A 124 -6.49 0.96 -20.85
CA GLU A 124 -5.47 -0.08 -20.65
C GLU A 124 -4.20 0.18 -21.47
N VAL A 125 -4.33 0.54 -22.75
CA VAL A 125 -3.18 0.85 -23.63
C VAL A 125 -2.40 2.04 -23.08
N THR A 126 -3.09 3.10 -22.69
CA THR A 126 -2.49 4.35 -22.20
C THR A 126 -1.75 4.13 -20.89
N GLU A 127 -2.36 3.43 -19.92
CA GLU A 127 -1.72 3.09 -18.65
C GLU A 127 -0.46 2.26 -18.85
N ASN A 128 -0.54 1.21 -19.68
CA ASN A 128 0.59 0.35 -19.98
C ASN A 128 1.70 1.12 -20.73
N GLN A 129 1.36 2.03 -21.64
CA GLN A 129 2.32 2.83 -22.38
C GLN A 129 3.02 3.87 -21.49
N ARG A 130 2.30 4.54 -20.60
CA ARG A 130 2.89 5.42 -19.57
C ARG A 130 3.88 4.66 -18.69
N ASN A 131 3.52 3.43 -18.29
CA ASN A 131 4.40 2.55 -17.53
C ASN A 131 5.66 2.17 -18.34
N LEU A 132 5.48 1.73 -19.60
CA LEU A 132 6.58 1.39 -20.50
C LEU A 132 7.56 2.57 -20.68
N THR A 133 7.06 3.77 -20.94
CA THR A 133 7.86 5.00 -21.05
C THR A 133 8.72 5.23 -19.81
N THR A 134 8.13 5.06 -18.62
CA THR A 134 8.84 5.24 -17.35
C THR A 134 9.89 4.16 -17.13
N GLN A 135 9.61 2.91 -17.45
CA GLN A 135 10.58 1.82 -17.35
C GLN A 135 11.76 2.03 -18.31
N LEU A 136 11.49 2.46 -19.55
CA LEU A 136 12.53 2.76 -20.54
C LEU A 136 13.44 3.91 -20.10
N GLN A 137 12.89 4.99 -19.54
CA GLN A 137 13.70 6.08 -19.00
C GLN A 137 14.64 5.59 -17.88
N ARG A 138 14.10 4.80 -16.94
CA ARG A 138 14.91 4.22 -15.85
C ARG A 138 15.99 3.27 -16.39
N PHE A 139 15.69 2.53 -17.45
CA PHE A 139 16.67 1.65 -18.09
C PHE A 139 17.84 2.44 -18.66
N GLU A 140 17.56 3.57 -19.31
CA GLU A 140 18.58 4.46 -19.85
C GLU A 140 19.46 5.05 -18.73
N GLN A 141 18.85 5.54 -17.66
CA GLN A 141 19.58 6.03 -16.49
C GLN A 141 20.49 4.95 -15.86
N ALA A 142 19.99 3.71 -15.74
CA ALA A 142 20.80 2.59 -15.26
C ALA A 142 21.95 2.26 -16.24
N ARG A 143 21.71 2.38 -17.55
CA ARG A 143 22.74 2.20 -18.59
C ARG A 143 23.85 3.24 -18.48
N GLU A 144 23.50 4.50 -18.27
CA GLU A 144 24.46 5.59 -18.08
C GLU A 144 25.30 5.38 -16.82
N ARG A 145 24.68 5.01 -15.70
CA ARG A 145 25.38 4.64 -14.46
C ARG A 145 26.34 3.48 -14.67
N TYR A 146 25.90 2.41 -15.34
CA TYR A 146 26.76 1.27 -15.69
C TYR A 146 27.99 1.70 -16.50
N GLN A 147 27.79 2.52 -17.55
CA GLN A 147 28.89 2.97 -18.40
C GLN A 147 29.88 3.87 -17.65
N SER A 148 29.38 4.80 -16.82
CA SER A 148 30.21 5.67 -15.97
C SER A 148 31.01 4.87 -14.96
N ALA A 149 30.36 3.97 -14.23
CA ALA A 149 31.02 3.09 -13.26
C ALA A 149 32.10 2.22 -13.91
N ARG A 150 31.87 1.73 -15.14
CA ARG A 150 32.90 0.99 -15.91
C ARG A 150 34.10 1.85 -16.32
N ARG A 151 33.89 3.13 -16.68
CA ARG A 151 34.97 4.08 -16.99
C ARG A 151 35.82 4.40 -15.76
N GLU A 152 35.18 4.48 -14.60
CA GLU A 152 35.81 4.79 -13.31
C GLU A 152 36.44 3.57 -12.63
N GLY A 153 36.18 2.36 -13.13
CA GLY A 153 36.62 1.11 -12.51
C GLY A 153 35.84 0.73 -11.25
N ASN A 154 34.70 1.38 -10.98
CA ASN A 154 33.80 1.05 -9.87
C ASN A 154 32.98 -0.20 -10.21
N THR A 155 33.57 -1.37 -9.95
CA THR A 155 32.93 -2.66 -10.29
C THR A 155 31.68 -2.97 -9.47
N SER A 156 31.55 -2.43 -8.27
CA SER A 156 30.36 -2.62 -7.44
C SER A 156 29.16 -1.92 -8.05
N GLU A 157 29.31 -0.63 -8.38
CA GLU A 157 28.26 0.18 -9.00
C GLU A 157 27.90 -0.35 -10.40
N ALA A 158 28.91 -0.75 -11.18
CA ALA A 158 28.65 -1.35 -12.50
C ALA A 158 27.81 -2.63 -12.38
N ARG A 159 28.04 -3.46 -11.36
CA ARG A 159 27.23 -4.67 -11.12
C ARG A 159 25.83 -4.32 -10.64
N ALA A 160 25.67 -3.36 -9.72
CA ALA A 160 24.37 -2.92 -9.26
C ALA A 160 23.51 -2.40 -10.44
N ALA A 161 24.06 -1.48 -11.23
CA ALA A 161 23.39 -0.93 -12.41
C ALA A 161 23.09 -2.01 -13.47
N ALA A 162 23.99 -2.96 -13.71
CA ALA A 162 23.75 -4.07 -14.63
C ALA A 162 22.62 -5.01 -14.18
N ARG A 163 22.45 -5.26 -12.87
CA ARG A 163 21.31 -6.02 -12.34
C ARG A 163 20.01 -5.25 -12.50
N GLU A 164 20.04 -3.94 -12.23
CA GLU A 164 18.90 -3.07 -12.43
C GLU A 164 18.44 -3.05 -13.89
N MET A 165 19.38 -2.93 -14.84
CA MET A 165 19.10 -3.06 -16.27
C MET A 165 18.47 -4.42 -16.62
N ALA A 166 18.96 -5.52 -16.06
CA ALA A 166 18.37 -6.85 -16.30
C ALA A 166 16.91 -6.90 -15.81
N ARG A 167 16.63 -6.41 -14.60
CA ARG A 167 15.27 -6.33 -14.03
C ARG A 167 14.34 -5.46 -14.87
N LEU A 168 14.82 -4.29 -15.30
CA LEU A 168 14.06 -3.38 -16.15
C LEU A 168 13.82 -4.00 -17.53
N GLY A 169 14.80 -4.72 -18.09
CA GLY A 169 14.65 -5.47 -19.34
C GLY A 169 13.51 -6.49 -19.28
N ASP A 170 13.42 -7.27 -18.21
CA ASP A 170 12.33 -8.25 -18.02
C ASP A 170 10.95 -7.53 -17.92
N ARG A 171 10.86 -6.45 -17.13
CA ARG A 171 9.60 -5.67 -17.01
C ARG A 171 9.18 -5.01 -18.32
N ILE A 172 10.13 -4.42 -19.04
CA ILE A 172 9.90 -3.78 -20.34
C ILE A 172 9.43 -4.81 -21.37
N ASN A 173 9.95 -6.04 -21.31
CA ASN A 173 9.46 -7.14 -22.14
C ASN A 173 7.98 -7.47 -21.89
N ASP A 174 7.60 -7.58 -20.63
CA ASP A 174 6.22 -7.90 -20.23
C ASP A 174 5.27 -6.74 -20.57
N THR A 175 5.59 -5.52 -20.12
CA THR A 175 4.78 -4.33 -20.40
C THR A 175 4.71 -4.03 -21.90
N GLY A 176 5.84 -4.12 -22.62
CA GLY A 176 5.88 -3.94 -24.08
C GLY A 176 5.03 -4.97 -24.83
N THR A 177 4.98 -6.22 -24.34
CA THR A 177 4.08 -7.24 -24.88
C THR A 177 2.61 -6.88 -24.65
N SER A 178 2.25 -6.42 -23.45
CA SER A 178 0.89 -5.97 -23.13
C SER A 178 0.45 -4.78 -23.99
N VAL A 179 1.29 -3.75 -24.13
CA VAL A 179 1.00 -2.59 -25.01
C VAL A 179 0.78 -3.03 -26.46
N ALA A 180 1.66 -3.89 -27.00
CA ALA A 180 1.53 -4.37 -28.38
C ALA A 180 0.28 -5.25 -28.62
N GLN A 181 -0.20 -5.95 -27.58
CA GLN A 181 -1.48 -6.68 -27.59
C GLN A 181 -2.67 -5.72 -27.47
N GLY A 182 -2.58 -4.70 -26.62
CA GLY A 182 -3.60 -3.67 -26.47
C GLY A 182 -3.85 -2.92 -27.77
N TYR A 183 -2.79 -2.47 -28.47
CA TYR A 183 -2.91 -1.88 -29.81
C TYR A 183 -3.55 -2.83 -30.83
N ALA A 184 -3.29 -4.14 -30.73
CA ALA A 184 -3.91 -5.11 -31.63
C ALA A 184 -5.42 -5.27 -31.35
N ARG A 185 -5.82 -5.24 -30.07
CA ARG A 185 -7.24 -5.23 -29.69
C ARG A 185 -7.92 -3.95 -30.14
N LEU A 186 -7.27 -2.81 -29.91
CA LEU A 186 -7.77 -1.50 -30.29
C LEU A 186 -8.06 -1.42 -31.79
N GLY A 187 -7.08 -1.77 -32.64
CA GLY A 187 -7.28 -1.77 -34.09
C GLY A 187 -8.40 -2.71 -34.58
N ASN A 188 -8.65 -3.82 -33.88
CA ASN A 188 -9.76 -4.72 -34.21
C ASN A 188 -11.13 -4.15 -33.79
N GLN A 189 -11.20 -3.37 -32.70
CA GLN A 189 -12.44 -2.78 -32.19
C GLN A 189 -12.80 -1.49 -32.94
N THR A 190 -11.81 -0.65 -33.23
CA THR A 190 -12.02 0.68 -33.83
C THR A 190 -11.86 0.69 -35.36
N GLY A 191 -11.23 -0.34 -35.92
CA GLY A 191 -10.91 -0.43 -37.35
C GLY A 191 -9.69 0.38 -37.78
N ILE A 192 -8.92 0.92 -36.83
CA ILE A 192 -7.75 1.77 -37.08
C ILE A 192 -6.48 0.92 -37.24
N ASP A 193 -5.59 1.34 -38.13
CA ASP A 193 -4.33 0.62 -38.40
C ASP A 193 -3.27 0.97 -37.35
N THR A 194 -3.08 0.06 -36.38
CA THR A 194 -2.10 0.20 -35.30
C THR A 194 -0.76 -0.51 -35.60
N THR A 195 -0.49 -0.84 -36.87
CA THR A 195 0.68 -1.65 -37.25
C THR A 195 2.00 -0.92 -36.96
N VAL A 196 2.04 0.39 -37.12
CA VAL A 196 3.24 1.22 -36.90
C VAL A 196 3.60 1.24 -35.42
N GLU A 197 2.62 1.49 -34.57
CA GLU A 197 2.75 1.58 -33.11
C GLU A 197 3.22 0.24 -32.54
N ARG A 198 2.56 -0.85 -32.97
CA ARG A 198 2.92 -2.22 -32.57
C ARG A 198 4.35 -2.59 -32.99
N THR A 199 4.82 -2.06 -34.11
CA THR A 199 6.19 -2.32 -34.60
C THR A 199 7.22 -1.53 -33.80
N ALA A 200 6.95 -0.25 -33.54
CA ALA A 200 7.81 0.61 -32.73
C ALA A 200 7.97 0.06 -31.29
N VAL A 201 6.88 -0.31 -30.63
CA VAL A 201 6.90 -0.90 -29.28
C VAL A 201 7.72 -2.18 -29.24
N ARG A 202 7.54 -3.09 -30.22
CA ARG A 202 8.33 -4.33 -30.30
C ARG A 202 9.82 -4.05 -30.53
N ASN A 203 10.14 -3.08 -31.36
CA ASN A 203 11.53 -2.74 -31.68
C ASN A 203 12.27 -2.17 -30.46
N VAL A 204 11.68 -1.23 -29.72
CA VAL A 204 12.32 -0.68 -28.52
C VAL A 204 12.46 -1.75 -27.43
N THR A 205 11.46 -2.62 -27.30
CA THR A 205 11.46 -3.72 -26.32
C THR A 205 12.56 -4.72 -26.64
N THR A 206 12.69 -5.11 -27.92
CA THR A 206 13.73 -6.03 -28.39
C THR A 206 15.13 -5.42 -28.20
N ASN A 207 15.33 -4.17 -28.60
CA ASN A 207 16.63 -3.51 -28.44
C ASN A 207 17.06 -3.41 -26.96
N THR A 208 16.11 -3.05 -26.09
CA THR A 208 16.34 -2.93 -24.64
C THR A 208 16.71 -4.29 -24.02
N THR A 209 15.96 -5.34 -24.33
CA THR A 209 16.20 -6.69 -23.80
C THR A 209 17.51 -7.30 -24.32
N GLU A 210 17.88 -7.05 -25.58
CA GLU A 210 19.17 -7.43 -26.14
C GLU A 210 20.34 -6.71 -25.47
N THR A 211 20.18 -5.42 -25.19
CA THR A 211 21.15 -4.60 -24.46
C THR A 211 21.33 -5.13 -23.04
N ALA A 212 20.23 -5.37 -22.31
CA ALA A 212 20.24 -5.94 -20.96
C ALA A 212 20.96 -7.30 -20.92
N THR A 213 20.64 -8.18 -21.86
CA THR A 213 21.26 -9.51 -21.99
C THR A 213 22.76 -9.42 -22.26
N THR A 214 23.17 -8.46 -23.09
CA THR A 214 24.59 -8.23 -23.41
C THR A 214 25.35 -7.73 -22.19
N VAL A 215 24.82 -6.73 -21.49
CA VAL A 215 25.40 -6.22 -20.24
C VAL A 215 25.50 -7.33 -19.18
N ARG A 216 24.45 -8.15 -19.03
CA ARG A 216 24.42 -9.28 -18.10
C ARG A 216 25.57 -10.27 -18.37
N ARG A 217 25.73 -10.72 -19.62
CA ARG A 217 26.79 -11.67 -20.02
C ARG A 217 28.20 -11.12 -19.87
N GLN A 218 28.38 -9.81 -20.04
CA GLN A 218 29.69 -9.17 -19.89
C GLN A 218 30.07 -8.91 -18.43
N THR A 219 29.07 -8.71 -17.57
CA THR A 219 29.29 -8.24 -16.19
C THR A 219 29.35 -9.39 -15.20
N PHE A 220 28.61 -10.47 -15.42
CA PHE A 220 28.43 -11.53 -14.43
C PHE A 220 28.93 -12.90 -14.88
N VAL A 221 29.21 -13.74 -13.89
CA VAL A 221 29.56 -15.15 -14.03
C VAL A 221 28.35 -16.00 -13.65
N GLU A 222 27.90 -16.84 -14.58
CA GLU A 222 26.85 -17.82 -14.32
C GLU A 222 27.32 -18.86 -13.31
N THR A 223 26.41 -19.22 -12.39
CA THR A 223 26.65 -20.28 -11.40
C THR A 223 25.71 -21.45 -11.63
N ASN A 224 26.11 -22.60 -11.11
CA ASN A 224 25.32 -23.82 -11.07
C ASN A 224 25.29 -24.34 -9.63
N LEU A 225 24.09 -24.44 -9.07
CA LEU A 225 23.83 -25.00 -7.76
C LEU A 225 23.52 -26.49 -7.93
N THR A 226 24.38 -27.35 -7.41
CA THR A 226 24.19 -28.80 -7.46
C THR A 226 23.97 -29.35 -6.07
N VAL A 227 22.96 -30.21 -5.90
CA VAL A 227 22.77 -30.97 -4.66
C VAL A 227 23.47 -32.31 -4.79
N LEU A 228 24.32 -32.61 -3.80
CA LEU A 228 25.12 -33.84 -3.76
C LEU A 228 24.41 -34.92 -2.95
N ASP A 229 23.81 -34.53 -1.84
CA ASP A 229 23.01 -35.41 -0.99
C ASP A 229 21.90 -34.62 -0.29
N ALA A 230 20.76 -35.28 -0.06
CA ALA A 230 19.63 -34.70 0.66
C ALA A 230 18.74 -35.76 1.31
N THR A 231 18.27 -35.47 2.52
CA THR A 231 17.18 -36.23 3.16
C THR A 231 15.88 -36.03 2.40
N ARG A 232 15.15 -37.10 2.10
CA ARG A 232 13.91 -37.05 1.28
C ARG A 232 12.65 -37.00 2.14
N THR A 233 12.57 -37.83 3.16
CA THR A 233 11.49 -37.75 4.15
C THR A 233 11.88 -36.72 5.20
N ILE A 234 11.04 -35.71 5.39
CA ILE A 234 11.34 -34.55 6.25
C ILE A 234 10.16 -34.23 7.17
N ALA A 235 10.48 -33.85 8.40
CA ALA A 235 9.55 -33.47 9.44
C ALA A 235 10.12 -32.27 10.21
N TYR A 236 9.34 -31.64 11.10
CA TYR A 236 9.88 -30.55 11.91
C TYR A 236 11.03 -31.03 12.81
N ASP A 237 10.88 -32.21 13.42
CA ASP A 237 11.85 -32.86 14.29
C ASP A 237 12.96 -33.59 13.50
N ASP A 238 12.66 -34.11 12.31
CA ASP A 238 13.64 -34.65 11.35
C ASP A 238 13.87 -33.71 10.13
N PRO A 239 14.83 -32.76 10.22
CA PRO A 239 14.96 -31.69 9.23
C PRO A 239 15.44 -32.18 7.87
N LEU A 240 15.09 -31.42 6.83
CA LEU A 240 15.80 -31.46 5.56
C LEU A 240 17.28 -31.12 5.81
N ARG A 241 18.20 -32.03 5.50
CA ARG A 241 19.65 -31.80 5.45
C ARG A 241 20.08 -31.90 4.01
N VAL A 242 20.80 -30.88 3.53
CA VAL A 242 21.31 -30.84 2.15
C VAL A 242 22.79 -30.57 2.20
N SER A 243 23.54 -31.44 1.53
CA SER A 243 24.94 -31.20 1.17
C SER A 243 24.97 -30.84 -0.31
N GLY A 244 25.45 -29.64 -0.63
CA GLY A 244 25.45 -29.11 -1.98
C GLY A 244 26.80 -28.55 -2.40
N ARG A 245 26.86 -28.05 -3.64
CA ARG A 245 28.03 -27.40 -4.22
C ARG A 245 27.61 -26.27 -5.15
N LEU A 246 28.29 -25.14 -5.06
CA LEU A 246 28.15 -24.02 -5.99
C LEU A 246 29.40 -23.94 -6.88
N THR A 247 29.19 -24.00 -8.19
CA THR A 247 30.26 -23.86 -9.19
C THR A 247 29.92 -22.77 -10.20
N MET A 248 30.93 -22.19 -10.83
CA MET A 248 30.76 -21.39 -12.04
C MET A 248 30.35 -22.28 -13.22
N ALA A 249 29.87 -21.70 -14.32
CA ALA A 249 29.50 -22.44 -15.53
C ALA A 249 30.65 -23.28 -16.12
N ASN A 250 31.91 -22.90 -15.88
CA ASN A 250 33.09 -23.66 -16.31
C ASN A 250 33.49 -24.81 -15.34
N GLY A 251 32.71 -25.05 -14.28
CA GLY A 251 32.96 -26.08 -13.26
C GLY A 251 33.91 -25.68 -12.13
N THR A 252 34.47 -24.46 -12.17
CA THR A 252 35.31 -23.93 -11.09
C THR A 252 34.48 -23.72 -9.84
N ALA A 253 35.01 -24.08 -8.67
CA ALA A 253 34.33 -23.88 -7.39
C ALA A 253 34.15 -22.39 -7.07
N VAL A 254 32.99 -22.03 -6.52
CA VAL A 254 32.80 -20.76 -5.81
C VAL A 254 33.24 -20.99 -4.36
N ALA A 255 34.53 -20.82 -4.11
CA ALA A 255 35.20 -21.31 -2.91
C ALA A 255 35.32 -20.26 -1.80
N ASN A 256 35.13 -20.66 -0.53
CA ASN A 256 35.31 -19.81 0.65
C ASN A 256 34.43 -18.53 0.66
N GLU A 257 33.26 -18.60 0.04
CA GLU A 257 32.35 -17.46 -0.09
C GLU A 257 31.18 -17.58 0.87
N ARG A 258 30.75 -16.44 1.44
CA ARG A 258 29.52 -16.37 2.22
C ARG A 258 28.35 -16.19 1.27
N LEU A 259 27.45 -17.16 1.23
CA LEU A 259 26.29 -17.18 0.35
C LEU A 259 25.01 -16.96 1.14
N LEU A 260 24.02 -16.37 0.49
CA LEU A 260 22.63 -16.41 0.93
C LEU A 260 21.87 -17.44 0.09
N LEU A 261 21.46 -18.54 0.71
CA LEU A 261 20.55 -19.50 0.10
C LEU A 261 19.13 -19.24 0.58
N THR A 262 18.13 -19.59 -0.22
CA THR A 262 16.74 -19.69 0.23
C THR A 262 16.27 -21.14 0.13
N VAL A 263 15.53 -21.60 1.13
CA VAL A 263 14.88 -22.92 1.14
C VAL A 263 13.41 -22.70 1.44
N ALA A 264 12.53 -23.07 0.51
CA ALA A 264 11.09 -22.78 0.60
C ALA A 264 10.80 -21.30 0.94
N GLY A 265 11.55 -20.38 0.30
CA GLY A 265 11.40 -18.92 0.50
C GLY A 265 11.84 -18.42 1.88
N ARG A 266 12.73 -19.14 2.58
CA ARG A 266 13.36 -18.67 3.83
C ARG A 266 14.88 -18.57 3.69
N PRO A 267 15.50 -17.42 4.02
CA PRO A 267 16.94 -17.24 3.89
C PRO A 267 17.74 -18.10 4.86
N ARG A 268 18.89 -18.57 4.38
CA ARG A 268 19.89 -19.37 5.11
C ARG A 268 21.29 -18.91 4.68
N PRO A 269 22.01 -18.17 5.54
CA PRO A 269 23.41 -17.88 5.26
C PRO A 269 24.22 -19.17 5.38
N VAL A 270 25.10 -19.42 4.41
CA VAL A 270 26.06 -20.53 4.43
C VAL A 270 27.43 -20.01 3.98
N THR A 271 28.49 -20.75 4.26
CA THR A 271 29.82 -20.47 3.72
C THR A 271 30.28 -21.69 2.94
N THR A 272 30.73 -21.49 1.70
CA THR A 272 31.30 -22.58 0.93
C THR A 272 32.72 -22.91 1.38
N ASP A 273 33.13 -24.17 1.26
CA ASP A 273 34.52 -24.57 1.47
C ASP A 273 35.40 -24.30 0.24
N ALA A 274 36.65 -24.78 0.27
CA ALA A 274 37.61 -24.64 -0.84
C ALA A 274 37.16 -25.32 -2.14
N ASP A 275 36.28 -26.32 -2.06
CA ASP A 275 35.71 -27.03 -3.19
C ASP A 275 34.36 -26.46 -3.63
N GLY A 276 33.87 -25.40 -2.97
CA GLY A 276 32.56 -24.79 -3.24
C GLY A 276 31.40 -25.53 -2.60
N ARG A 277 31.65 -26.45 -1.66
CA ARG A 277 30.63 -27.26 -0.99
C ARG A 277 30.03 -26.50 0.19
N PHE A 278 28.77 -26.78 0.50
CA PHE A 278 28.10 -26.25 1.67
C PHE A 278 27.15 -27.31 2.26
N ASP A 279 26.84 -27.15 3.53
CA ASP A 279 25.79 -27.89 4.22
C ASP A 279 24.71 -26.91 4.71
N LEU A 280 23.45 -27.31 4.58
CA LEU A 280 22.32 -26.56 5.13
C LEU A 280 21.33 -27.50 5.81
N SER A 281 20.59 -26.95 6.77
CA SER A 281 19.48 -27.64 7.42
C SER A 281 18.22 -26.77 7.41
N TYR A 282 17.10 -27.40 7.10
CA TYR A 282 15.79 -26.76 7.03
C TYR A 282 14.75 -27.60 7.78
N ARG A 283 14.15 -27.00 8.82
CA ARG A 283 13.02 -27.59 9.54
C ARG A 283 11.71 -27.08 8.92
N PRO A 284 10.91 -27.93 8.25
CA PRO A 284 9.62 -27.53 7.72
C PRO A 284 8.66 -27.15 8.86
N ARG A 285 8.02 -25.99 8.73
CA ARG A 285 7.04 -25.47 9.72
C ARG A 285 5.66 -25.37 9.10
N THR A 286 5.57 -24.50 8.10
CA THR A 286 4.35 -24.17 7.35
C THR A 286 4.36 -24.77 5.93
N LEU A 287 5.33 -25.65 5.62
CA LEU A 287 5.37 -26.35 4.34
C LEU A 287 4.14 -27.26 4.23
N PRO A 288 3.41 -27.28 3.10
CA PRO A 288 2.28 -28.18 2.92
C PRO A 288 2.71 -29.64 3.08
N ARG A 289 1.90 -30.45 3.76
CA ARG A 289 2.16 -31.89 3.96
C ARG A 289 2.20 -32.65 2.62
N ASN A 290 1.49 -32.16 1.61
CA ASN A 290 1.47 -32.72 0.26
C ASN A 290 2.54 -32.12 -0.67
N ALA A 291 3.46 -31.29 -0.16
CA ALA A 291 4.58 -30.82 -0.96
C ALA A 291 5.45 -32.01 -1.36
N SER A 292 5.66 -32.17 -2.66
CA SER A 292 6.51 -33.22 -3.24
C SER A 292 7.92 -32.75 -3.55
N GLU A 293 8.16 -31.44 -3.48
CA GLU A 293 9.45 -30.83 -3.81
C GLU A 293 9.76 -29.60 -2.96
N VAL A 294 11.05 -29.33 -2.78
CA VAL A 294 11.58 -28.12 -2.14
C VAL A 294 12.67 -27.54 -3.03
N THR A 295 12.54 -26.26 -3.35
CA THR A 295 13.56 -25.52 -4.09
C THR A 295 14.58 -24.91 -3.13
N VAL A 296 15.87 -25.14 -3.42
CA VAL A 296 17.01 -24.44 -2.84
C VAL A 296 17.51 -23.46 -3.89
N GLN A 297 17.68 -22.19 -3.53
CA GLN A 297 18.14 -21.17 -4.47
C GLN A 297 19.28 -20.35 -3.89
N TYR A 298 20.31 -20.12 -4.70
CA TYR A 298 21.35 -19.13 -4.43
C TYR A 298 20.88 -17.74 -4.88
N VAL A 299 20.83 -16.81 -3.93
CA VAL A 299 20.45 -15.42 -4.14
C VAL A 299 21.70 -14.54 -3.91
N PRO A 300 22.39 -14.10 -4.98
CA PRO A 300 23.58 -13.26 -4.85
C PRO A 300 23.23 -11.86 -4.32
N ASP A 301 24.17 -11.22 -3.64
CA ASP A 301 24.10 -9.78 -3.34
C ASP A 301 24.28 -8.93 -4.61
N ASP A 302 23.82 -7.68 -4.61
CA ASP A 302 23.81 -6.84 -5.81
C ASP A 302 25.22 -6.56 -6.37
N ALA A 303 26.20 -6.39 -5.48
CA ALA A 303 27.60 -6.21 -5.86
C ALA A 303 28.33 -7.52 -6.27
N SER A 304 27.67 -8.68 -6.11
CA SER A 304 28.26 -9.98 -6.44
C SER A 304 28.53 -10.07 -7.94
N ILE A 305 29.64 -10.69 -8.32
CA ILE A 305 29.93 -11.04 -9.70
C ILE A 305 29.10 -12.24 -10.17
N TYR A 306 28.52 -13.01 -9.26
CA TYR A 306 27.83 -14.26 -9.57
C TYR A 306 26.33 -14.03 -9.85
N LEU A 307 25.80 -14.77 -10.82
CA LEU A 307 24.35 -14.90 -11.00
C LEU A 307 23.78 -15.97 -10.07
N GLY A 308 22.49 -15.83 -9.75
CA GLY A 308 21.76 -16.82 -8.97
C GLY A 308 21.58 -18.14 -9.74
N SER A 309 21.33 -19.21 -8.99
CA SER A 309 21.02 -20.53 -9.52
C SER A 309 20.15 -21.28 -8.51
N ASN A 310 19.43 -22.31 -8.95
CA ASN A 310 18.54 -23.08 -8.09
C ASN A 310 18.66 -24.58 -8.35
N ALA A 311 18.19 -25.36 -7.38
CA ALA A 311 18.07 -26.81 -7.45
C ALA A 311 16.77 -27.22 -6.76
N THR A 312 16.00 -28.09 -7.42
CA THR A 312 14.74 -28.62 -6.88
C THR A 312 14.96 -30.04 -6.36
N LEU A 313 14.50 -30.29 -5.14
CA LEU A 313 14.70 -31.56 -4.44
C LEU A 313 13.36 -32.25 -4.21
N PRO A 314 13.20 -33.53 -4.58
CA PRO A 314 12.01 -34.29 -4.22
C PRO A 314 12.00 -34.58 -2.72
N VAL A 315 10.86 -34.37 -2.07
CA VAL A 315 10.66 -34.63 -0.63
C VAL A 315 9.32 -35.30 -0.35
N GLU A 316 9.24 -35.95 0.80
CA GLU A 316 8.01 -36.40 1.44
C GLU A 316 7.91 -35.71 2.80
N VAL A 317 6.82 -34.97 3.03
CA VAL A 317 6.66 -34.20 4.26
C VAL A 317 5.82 -34.96 5.27
N GLU A 318 6.44 -35.36 6.37
CA GLU A 318 5.77 -35.92 7.53
C GLU A 318 5.25 -34.79 8.43
N GLN A 319 4.05 -34.99 8.97
CA GLN A 319 3.40 -34.02 9.85
C GLN A 319 3.67 -34.37 11.31
N VAL A 320 4.09 -33.37 12.08
CA VAL A 320 4.38 -33.47 13.51
C VAL A 320 3.33 -32.71 14.31
N ALA A 321 2.84 -33.33 15.40
CA ALA A 321 1.96 -32.67 16.34
C ALA A 321 2.74 -31.77 17.31
N ALA A 322 2.36 -30.50 17.39
CA ALA A 322 2.86 -29.52 18.34
C ALA A 322 1.86 -29.32 19.49
N THR A 323 2.42 -29.10 20.68
CA THR A 323 1.65 -28.72 21.87
C THR A 323 1.49 -27.21 21.88
N LEU A 324 0.25 -26.75 21.93
CA LEU A 324 -0.10 -25.33 22.07
C LEU A 324 -0.66 -25.12 23.49
N THR A 325 -0.09 -24.17 24.22
CA THR A 325 -0.58 -23.79 25.55
C THR A 325 -0.86 -22.30 25.60
N VAL A 326 -1.94 -21.91 26.27
CA VAL A 326 -2.27 -20.50 26.53
C VAL A 326 -1.97 -20.19 27.99
N ARG A 327 -1.22 -19.11 28.22
CA ARG A 327 -0.83 -18.59 29.53
C ARG A 327 -1.30 -17.15 29.66
N ASN A 328 -1.50 -16.67 30.88
CA ASN A 328 -1.95 -15.31 31.17
C ASN A 328 -3.19 -14.95 30.33
N ALA A 329 -4.14 -15.87 30.24
CA ALA A 329 -5.42 -15.59 29.60
C ALA A 329 -6.21 -14.60 30.47
N THR A 330 -6.95 -13.70 29.82
CA THR A 330 -7.94 -12.87 30.50
C THR A 330 -9.00 -13.78 31.11
N GLU A 331 -9.27 -13.65 32.41
CA GLU A 331 -10.31 -14.44 33.10
C GLU A 331 -11.69 -13.76 33.02
N GLU A 332 -11.74 -12.43 33.13
CA GLU A 332 -12.95 -11.62 33.05
C GLU A 332 -12.72 -10.37 32.18
N THR A 333 -13.71 -9.97 31.40
CA THR A 333 -13.67 -8.77 30.56
C THR A 333 -15.07 -8.19 30.32
N SER A 334 -15.13 -6.98 29.77
CA SER A 334 -16.36 -6.30 29.35
C SER A 334 -16.10 -5.46 28.09
N TYR A 335 -17.12 -4.78 27.55
CA TYR A 335 -16.99 -3.93 26.37
C TYR A 335 -15.81 -2.95 26.50
N GLY A 336 -15.02 -2.80 25.44
CA GLY A 336 -13.89 -1.88 25.40
C GLY A 336 -12.66 -2.33 26.20
N ARG A 337 -12.78 -3.38 27.03
CA ARG A 337 -11.66 -3.93 27.81
C ARG A 337 -10.93 -5.03 27.03
N PRO A 338 -9.61 -5.23 27.27
CA PRO A 338 -8.82 -6.19 26.52
C PRO A 338 -9.12 -7.64 26.91
N ALA A 339 -9.38 -8.47 25.91
CA ALA A 339 -9.47 -9.93 26.02
C ALA A 339 -8.33 -10.60 25.26
N GLY A 340 -7.74 -11.68 25.79
CA GLY A 340 -6.70 -12.41 25.08
C GLY A 340 -5.82 -13.28 25.96
N GLY A 341 -4.62 -13.61 25.47
CA GLY A 341 -3.62 -14.40 26.20
C GLY A 341 -2.27 -14.45 25.51
N THR A 342 -1.32 -15.16 26.13
CA THR A 342 -0.01 -15.49 25.55
C THR A 342 0.04 -16.96 25.21
N ALA A 343 0.13 -17.29 23.92
CA ALA A 343 0.28 -18.65 23.47
C ALA A 343 1.76 -19.05 23.37
N LEU A 344 2.05 -20.33 23.66
CA LEU A 344 3.35 -20.98 23.53
C LEU A 344 3.17 -22.26 22.70
N LEU A 345 3.90 -22.37 21.60
CA LEU A 345 3.89 -23.52 20.69
C LEU A 345 5.22 -24.29 20.78
N GLU A 346 5.13 -25.58 21.09
CA GLU A 346 6.29 -26.44 21.30
C GLU A 346 6.16 -27.77 20.55
N VAL A 347 7.27 -28.29 20.01
CA VAL A 347 7.37 -29.67 19.49
C VAL A 347 8.37 -30.41 20.37
N GLN A 348 7.92 -31.48 21.03
CA GLN A 348 8.74 -32.25 21.97
C GLN A 348 9.39 -31.39 23.08
N GLY A 349 8.73 -30.30 23.49
CA GLY A 349 9.22 -29.35 24.50
C GLY A 349 10.15 -28.26 23.96
N GLU A 350 10.45 -28.25 22.66
CA GLU A 350 11.27 -27.21 22.02
C GLU A 350 10.37 -26.12 21.41
N PRO A 351 10.64 -24.83 21.66
CA PRO A 351 9.84 -23.73 21.14
C PRO A 351 9.90 -23.63 19.61
N VAL A 352 8.75 -23.38 18.99
CA VAL A 352 8.64 -23.27 17.53
C VAL A 352 8.37 -21.84 17.10
N GLU A 353 9.35 -21.22 16.46
CA GLU A 353 9.27 -19.87 15.89
C GLU A 353 8.54 -19.84 14.53
N GLY A 354 7.93 -18.71 14.18
CA GLY A 354 7.47 -18.38 12.84
C GLY A 354 6.28 -19.21 12.36
N VAL A 355 5.46 -19.70 13.29
CA VAL A 355 4.20 -20.40 13.01
C VAL A 355 3.03 -19.43 13.22
N PRO A 356 2.14 -19.27 12.22
CA PRO A 356 0.97 -18.40 12.34
C PRO A 356 -0.05 -19.00 13.31
N LEU A 357 -0.55 -18.17 14.22
CA LEU A 357 -1.62 -18.48 15.17
C LEU A 357 -2.71 -17.41 15.12
N THR A 358 -3.95 -17.83 15.38
CA THR A 358 -5.14 -16.98 15.51
C THR A 358 -5.76 -17.18 16.89
N ALA A 359 -6.38 -16.13 17.43
CA ALA A 359 -7.23 -16.23 18.62
C ALA A 359 -8.65 -15.78 18.27
N THR A 360 -9.65 -16.53 18.73
CA THR A 360 -11.06 -16.16 18.66
C THR A 360 -11.72 -16.25 20.02
N LEU A 361 -12.67 -15.37 20.29
CA LEU A 361 -13.53 -15.39 21.47
C LEU A 361 -14.98 -15.48 21.01
N ASP A 362 -15.66 -16.58 21.36
CA ASP A 362 -17.01 -16.89 20.89
C ASP A 362 -17.14 -16.85 19.34
N GLY A 363 -16.07 -17.26 18.65
CA GLY A 363 -15.97 -17.22 17.19
C GLY A 363 -15.57 -15.87 16.59
N LEU A 364 -15.55 -14.79 17.38
CA LEU A 364 -15.06 -13.47 16.92
C LEU A 364 -13.53 -13.41 16.98
N SER A 365 -12.88 -12.96 15.91
CA SER A 365 -11.42 -12.82 15.86
C SER A 365 -10.92 -11.76 16.85
N LEU A 366 -10.01 -12.16 17.75
CA LEU A 366 -9.25 -11.25 18.61
C LEU A 366 -7.91 -10.84 18.00
N GLY A 367 -7.43 -11.57 16.99
CA GLY A 367 -6.19 -11.23 16.32
C GLY A 367 -5.43 -12.45 15.80
N ARG A 368 -4.35 -12.17 15.07
CA ARG A 368 -3.47 -13.17 14.48
C ARG A 368 -2.04 -12.67 14.44
N ALA A 369 -1.09 -13.57 14.69
CA ALA A 369 0.34 -13.26 14.72
C ALA A 369 1.18 -14.55 14.56
N THR A 370 2.47 -14.40 14.33
CA THR A 370 3.42 -15.53 14.24
C THR A 370 4.21 -15.69 15.52
N THR A 371 4.51 -16.93 15.92
CA THR A 371 5.36 -17.20 17.08
C THR A 371 6.77 -16.61 16.93
N ASP A 372 7.34 -16.13 18.04
CA ASP A 372 8.71 -15.60 18.11
C ASP A 372 9.77 -16.70 18.30
N GLU A 373 11.05 -16.32 18.48
CA GLU A 373 12.18 -17.25 18.71
C GLU A 373 12.00 -18.16 19.94
N ARG A 374 11.13 -17.75 20.88
CA ARG A 374 10.78 -18.51 22.08
C ARG A 374 9.47 -19.27 21.92
N GLY A 375 8.94 -19.37 20.70
CA GLY A 375 7.68 -20.05 20.39
C GLY A 375 6.45 -19.32 20.93
N ARG A 376 6.59 -18.06 21.35
CA ARG A 376 5.53 -17.30 22.03
C ARG A 376 4.85 -16.33 21.09
N VAL A 377 3.57 -16.07 21.34
CA VAL A 377 2.83 -14.99 20.70
C VAL A 377 1.80 -14.41 21.66
N ARG A 378 1.64 -13.09 21.65
CA ARG A 378 0.58 -12.40 22.40
C ARG A 378 -0.56 -12.08 21.46
N LEU A 379 -1.77 -12.56 21.79
CA LEU A 379 -2.99 -12.37 21.00
C LEU A 379 -4.02 -11.72 21.93
N ARG A 380 -4.33 -10.44 21.69
CA ARG A 380 -5.24 -9.63 22.50
C ARG A 380 -5.94 -8.60 21.64
N SER A 381 -7.15 -8.22 22.00
CA SER A 381 -7.87 -7.07 21.42
C SER A 381 -8.92 -6.55 22.39
N ASN A 382 -9.37 -5.31 22.22
CA ASN A 382 -10.47 -4.75 22.99
C ASN A 382 -11.78 -5.44 22.58
N LEU A 383 -12.60 -5.78 23.57
CA LEU A 383 -13.79 -6.57 23.34
C LEU A 383 -14.88 -5.74 22.63
N SER A 384 -15.33 -6.23 21.48
CA SER A 384 -16.45 -5.67 20.73
C SER A 384 -17.79 -5.97 21.38
N ALA A 385 -18.78 -5.11 21.13
CA ALA A 385 -20.17 -5.28 21.54
C ALA A 385 -20.80 -6.62 21.09
N ARG A 386 -20.29 -7.21 20.00
CA ARG A 386 -20.87 -8.42 19.37
C ARG A 386 -20.63 -9.72 20.15
N VAL A 387 -19.71 -9.72 21.10
CA VAL A 387 -19.47 -10.89 21.94
C VAL A 387 -20.57 -10.94 23.00
N SER A 388 -21.30 -12.06 23.06
CA SER A 388 -22.40 -12.19 24.00
C SER A 388 -21.88 -12.33 25.46
N PRO A 389 -22.65 -11.92 26.48
CA PRO A 389 -22.23 -12.01 27.88
C PRO A 389 -22.23 -13.45 28.43
N GLY A 390 -21.55 -13.68 29.56
CA GLY A 390 -21.36 -14.96 30.24
C GLY A 390 -20.04 -15.66 29.89
N GLU A 391 -19.90 -16.93 30.27
CA GLU A 391 -18.68 -17.72 29.98
C GLU A 391 -18.52 -17.96 28.47
N ARG A 392 -17.44 -17.42 27.89
CA ARG A 392 -17.09 -17.54 26.48
C ARG A 392 -15.79 -18.29 26.25
N SER A 393 -15.73 -18.99 25.13
CA SER A 393 -14.60 -19.81 24.73
C SER A 393 -13.54 -18.96 24.03
N LEU A 394 -12.35 -18.86 24.60
CA LEU A 394 -11.14 -18.31 23.97
C LEU A 394 -10.36 -19.46 23.33
N LEU A 395 -10.46 -19.57 22.01
CA LEU A 395 -9.76 -20.56 21.20
C LEU A 395 -8.53 -19.95 20.55
N VAL A 396 -7.35 -20.52 20.81
CA VAL A 396 -6.13 -20.24 20.05
C VAL A 396 -5.82 -21.44 19.16
N SER A 397 -5.59 -21.20 17.87
CA SER A 397 -5.38 -22.28 16.90
C SER A 397 -4.43 -21.87 15.76
N MET A 398 -4.02 -22.84 14.96
CA MET A 398 -3.33 -22.59 13.69
C MET A 398 -4.38 -22.43 12.57
N PRO A 399 -4.35 -21.35 11.77
CA PRO A 399 -5.29 -21.16 10.67
C PRO A 399 -4.96 -22.04 9.46
N LEU A 400 -3.70 -22.46 9.31
CA LEU A 400 -3.25 -23.30 8.21
C LEU A 400 -3.36 -24.78 8.59
N SER A 401 -4.19 -25.53 7.85
CA SER A 401 -4.33 -26.98 7.97
C SER A 401 -3.33 -27.72 7.07
N ASN A 402 -3.16 -29.03 7.27
CA ASN A 402 -2.34 -29.90 6.42
C ASN A 402 -0.90 -29.38 6.18
N ARG A 403 -0.24 -28.90 7.23
CA ARG A 403 1.16 -28.44 7.20
C ARG A 403 2.08 -29.44 7.89
N ALA A 404 3.40 -29.25 7.74
CA ALA A 404 4.43 -30.02 8.44
C ALA A 404 4.26 -30.00 9.96
N ILE A 405 3.70 -28.92 10.52
CA ILE A 405 3.26 -28.86 11.92
C ILE A 405 1.74 -28.80 11.97
N THR A 406 1.15 -29.52 12.93
CA THR A 406 -0.26 -29.41 13.30
C THR A 406 -0.42 -29.27 14.81
N THR A 407 -1.54 -28.72 15.26
CA THR A 407 -1.88 -28.64 16.68
C THR A 407 -3.38 -28.77 16.85
N ALA A 408 -3.83 -29.33 17.98
CA ALA A 408 -5.25 -29.46 18.31
C ALA A 408 -5.92 -28.11 18.66
N GLY A 409 -5.15 -27.03 18.75
CA GLY A 409 -5.60 -25.78 19.34
C GLY A 409 -5.57 -25.85 20.87
N SER A 410 -5.75 -24.69 21.50
CA SER A 410 -5.87 -24.57 22.95
C SER A 410 -7.10 -23.73 23.25
N ASN A 411 -7.93 -24.20 24.17
CA ASN A 411 -9.17 -23.53 24.55
C ASN A 411 -9.18 -23.23 26.04
N THR A 412 -9.62 -22.03 26.41
CA THR A 412 -9.87 -21.59 27.79
C THR A 412 -11.17 -20.81 27.85
N THR A 413 -11.69 -20.57 29.04
CA THR A 413 -12.89 -19.73 29.23
C THR A 413 -12.52 -18.32 29.66
N VAL A 414 -13.37 -17.37 29.30
CA VAL A 414 -13.33 -15.95 29.70
C VAL A 414 -14.75 -15.55 30.08
N ASP A 415 -14.95 -14.98 31.25
CA ASP A 415 -16.26 -14.45 31.66
C ASP A 415 -16.48 -13.05 31.06
N VAL A 416 -17.58 -12.87 30.34
CA VAL A 416 -17.92 -11.61 29.67
C VAL A 416 -19.07 -10.94 30.40
N SER A 417 -18.76 -9.85 31.11
CA SER A 417 -19.74 -9.06 31.84
C SER A 417 -20.46 -8.07 30.92
N THR A 418 -21.73 -7.77 31.24
CA THR A 418 -22.47 -6.70 30.56
C THR A 418 -21.98 -5.32 30.98
N THR A 419 -21.92 -4.38 30.04
CA THR A 419 -21.54 -2.98 30.31
C THR A 419 -22.77 -2.07 30.25
N PRO A 420 -23.08 -1.31 31.33
CA PRO A 420 -24.14 -0.31 31.32
C PRO A 420 -23.94 0.77 30.26
N THR A 421 -25.03 1.21 29.62
CA THR A 421 -25.01 2.27 28.59
C THR A 421 -25.83 3.49 28.99
N ALA A 422 -25.43 4.65 28.45
CA ALA A 422 -26.16 5.91 28.53
C ALA A 422 -26.49 6.40 27.11
N LEU A 423 -27.74 6.81 26.91
CA LEU A 423 -28.22 7.37 25.65
C LEU A 423 -28.64 8.81 25.90
N SER A 424 -28.13 9.74 25.09
CA SER A 424 -28.53 11.15 25.10
C SER A 424 -29.09 11.52 23.73
N ILE A 425 -30.12 12.35 23.72
CA ILE A 425 -30.70 12.90 22.49
C ILE A 425 -31.05 14.37 22.66
N ASP A 426 -30.93 15.12 21.57
CA ASP A 426 -31.37 16.49 21.42
C ASP A 426 -32.24 16.58 20.17
N ALA A 427 -33.36 17.30 20.24
CA ALA A 427 -34.30 17.41 19.14
C ALA A 427 -34.62 18.87 18.83
N THR A 428 -34.58 19.23 17.56
CA THR A 428 -34.91 20.56 17.06
C THR A 428 -35.97 20.45 15.98
N GLU A 429 -37.05 21.21 16.14
CA GLU A 429 -38.10 21.32 15.12
C GLU A 429 -37.67 22.31 14.03
N SER A 430 -37.92 21.93 12.77
CA SER A 430 -37.69 22.79 11.60
C SER A 430 -38.78 22.55 10.56
N GLY A 431 -39.85 23.34 10.63
CA GLY A 431 -40.98 23.26 9.70
C GLY A 431 -41.77 21.97 9.87
N GLN A 432 -41.82 21.13 8.83
CA GLN A 432 -42.53 19.84 8.84
C GLN A 432 -41.67 18.66 9.30
N ASN A 433 -40.46 18.90 9.82
CA ASN A 433 -39.56 17.84 10.28
C ASN A 433 -39.01 18.14 11.69
N VAL A 434 -38.76 17.08 12.45
CA VAL A 434 -37.95 17.09 13.66
C VAL A 434 -36.60 16.49 13.33
N SER A 435 -35.54 17.27 13.53
CA SER A 435 -34.15 16.79 13.48
C SER A 435 -33.75 16.32 14.87
N LEU A 436 -33.39 15.04 14.98
CA LEU A 436 -32.91 14.41 16.21
C LEU A 436 -31.43 14.12 16.06
N THR A 437 -30.63 14.59 16.99
CA THR A 437 -29.24 14.18 17.15
C THR A 437 -29.11 13.39 18.45
N GLY A 438 -28.21 12.41 18.50
CA GLY A 438 -28.02 11.62 19.70
C GLY A 438 -26.66 10.98 19.80
N GLN A 439 -26.35 10.48 20.99
CA GLN A 439 -25.11 9.80 21.29
C GLN A 439 -25.34 8.64 22.27
N LEU A 440 -24.77 7.49 21.95
CA LEU A 440 -24.74 6.28 22.78
C LEU A 440 -23.32 6.08 23.32
N THR A 441 -23.19 6.04 24.64
CA THR A 441 -21.93 5.76 25.33
C THR A 441 -22.12 4.66 26.37
N THR A 442 -21.03 4.10 26.89
CA THR A 442 -21.07 3.41 28.19
C THR A 442 -21.33 4.43 29.30
N GLU A 443 -21.74 3.98 30.49
CA GLU A 443 -21.81 4.87 31.67
C GLU A 443 -20.43 5.45 32.04
N GLY A 444 -19.34 4.78 31.63
CA GLY A 444 -17.97 5.27 31.77
C GLY A 444 -17.58 6.36 30.76
N GLY A 445 -18.47 6.71 29.83
CA GLY A 445 -18.25 7.74 28.81
C GLY A 445 -17.54 7.25 27.54
N GLU A 446 -17.30 5.95 27.38
CA GLU A 446 -16.71 5.41 26.15
C GLU A 446 -17.77 5.36 25.03
N PRO A 447 -17.46 5.80 23.80
CA PRO A 447 -18.42 5.77 22.70
C PRO A 447 -18.77 4.33 22.30
N VAL A 448 -20.02 4.15 21.87
CA VAL A 448 -20.56 2.85 21.47
C VAL A 448 -20.99 2.89 20.01
N GLY A 449 -20.08 2.48 19.14
CA GLY A 449 -20.29 2.55 17.70
C GLY A 449 -20.95 1.33 17.05
N SER A 450 -21.41 1.53 15.83
CA SER A 450 -22.02 0.50 14.96
C SER A 450 -23.27 -0.19 15.52
N GLN A 451 -23.94 0.40 16.52
CA GLN A 451 -25.14 -0.14 17.16
C GLN A 451 -26.42 0.42 16.56
N THR A 452 -27.49 -0.37 16.56
CA THR A 452 -28.80 0.08 16.07
C THR A 452 -29.59 0.75 17.19
N VAL A 453 -30.04 1.98 16.95
CA VAL A 453 -30.91 2.74 17.84
C VAL A 453 -32.27 2.90 17.17
N SER A 454 -33.33 2.51 17.86
CA SER A 454 -34.71 2.73 17.41
C SER A 454 -35.17 4.12 17.84
N VAL A 455 -35.64 4.92 16.89
CA VAL A 455 -36.19 6.25 17.15
C VAL A 455 -37.71 6.16 17.16
N THR A 456 -38.33 6.68 18.21
CA THR A 456 -39.76 6.57 18.48
C THR A 456 -40.44 7.94 18.53
N ARG A 457 -41.72 7.95 18.17
CA ARG A 457 -42.67 9.02 18.47
C ARG A 457 -43.75 8.43 19.36
N GLY A 458 -43.84 8.92 20.60
CA GLY A 458 -44.53 8.19 21.66
C GLY A 458 -43.98 6.75 21.76
N ASP A 459 -44.87 5.77 21.74
CA ASP A 459 -44.51 4.33 21.81
C ASP A 459 -44.25 3.68 20.44
N SER A 460 -44.43 4.39 19.33
CA SER A 460 -44.28 3.83 17.97
C SER A 460 -42.88 4.07 17.43
N VAL A 461 -42.22 3.02 16.96
CA VAL A 461 -40.94 3.12 16.23
C VAL A 461 -41.19 3.74 14.86
N VAL A 462 -40.56 4.88 14.61
CA VAL A 462 -40.69 5.63 13.35
C VAL A 462 -39.55 5.28 12.39
N THR A 463 -38.33 5.15 12.92
CA THR A 463 -37.15 4.78 12.14
C THR A 463 -36.10 4.09 13.01
N THR A 464 -35.09 3.50 12.38
CA THR A 464 -33.90 2.95 13.03
C THR A 464 -32.66 3.56 12.42
N VAL A 465 -31.72 3.96 13.26
CA VAL A 465 -30.45 4.57 12.86
C VAL A 465 -29.30 3.76 13.43
N ARG A 466 -28.11 3.89 12.84
CA ARG A 466 -26.89 3.26 13.36
C ARG A 466 -25.96 4.30 13.93
N THR A 467 -25.34 4.00 15.06
CA THR A 467 -24.30 4.86 15.62
C THR A 467 -23.02 4.78 14.78
N ASP A 468 -22.36 5.91 14.59
CA ASP A 468 -21.00 5.99 14.04
C ASP A 468 -19.95 5.54 15.07
N GLU A 469 -18.66 5.63 14.75
CA GLU A 469 -17.57 5.20 15.63
C GLU A 469 -17.50 6.00 16.96
N ASP A 470 -17.94 7.25 16.95
CA ASP A 470 -18.04 8.12 18.12
C ASP A 470 -19.35 7.92 18.92
N GLY A 471 -20.15 6.93 18.52
CA GLY A 471 -21.43 6.60 19.13
C GLY A 471 -22.55 7.58 18.77
N ARG A 472 -22.34 8.50 17.82
CA ARG A 472 -23.31 9.52 17.42
C ARG A 472 -24.26 9.01 16.34
N PHE A 473 -25.44 9.60 16.27
CA PHE A 473 -26.41 9.35 15.21
C PHE A 473 -27.31 10.56 14.99
N ASP A 474 -27.86 10.65 13.78
CA ASP A 474 -28.82 11.66 13.39
C ASP A 474 -30.05 11.00 12.74
N ALA A 475 -31.23 11.53 13.02
CA ALA A 475 -32.49 11.08 12.44
C ALA A 475 -33.40 12.27 12.10
N SER A 476 -34.20 12.13 11.04
CA SER A 476 -35.23 13.11 10.68
C SER A 476 -36.60 12.45 10.70
N LEU A 477 -37.56 13.07 11.39
CA LEU A 477 -38.92 12.56 11.55
C LEU A 477 -39.93 13.56 10.97
N PRO A 478 -40.84 13.15 10.06
CA PRO A 478 -41.88 14.03 9.53
C PRO A 478 -42.94 14.33 10.60
N THR A 479 -43.22 15.59 10.90
CA THR A 479 -44.31 15.99 11.82
C THR A 479 -45.60 16.29 11.06
N ASP A 480 -46.74 15.84 11.61
CA ASP A 480 -48.06 16.09 11.02
C ASP A 480 -48.63 17.46 11.42
N GLY A 481 -47.91 18.23 12.25
CA GLY A 481 -48.29 19.59 12.67
C GLY A 481 -49.57 19.67 13.52
N SER A 482 -50.14 18.52 13.92
CA SER A 482 -51.43 18.43 14.62
C SER A 482 -51.33 18.33 16.15
N ASP A 483 -50.15 18.04 16.69
CA ASP A 483 -49.94 17.81 18.12
C ASP A 483 -49.21 19.01 18.75
N ALA A 484 -49.79 19.60 19.82
CA ALA A 484 -49.20 20.74 20.55
C ALA A 484 -47.89 20.41 21.27
N THR A 485 -47.68 19.13 21.58
CA THR A 485 -46.46 18.57 22.19
C THR A 485 -46.21 17.17 21.65
N VAL A 486 -44.98 16.88 21.20
CA VAL A 486 -44.60 15.56 20.68
C VAL A 486 -43.45 15.00 21.53
N ASP A 487 -43.64 13.80 22.07
CA ASP A 487 -42.57 13.04 22.72
C ASP A 487 -41.77 12.27 21.67
N VAL A 488 -40.50 12.63 21.53
CA VAL A 488 -39.54 11.93 20.66
C VAL A 488 -38.59 11.15 21.54
N GLY A 489 -38.50 9.85 21.29
CA GLY A 489 -37.66 8.94 22.05
C GLY A 489 -36.60 8.29 21.18
N ALA A 490 -35.54 7.83 21.83
CA ALA A 490 -34.59 6.90 21.25
C ALA A 490 -34.37 5.74 22.22
N ARG A 491 -34.19 4.54 21.68
CA ARG A 491 -34.00 3.31 22.46
C ARG A 491 -32.90 2.45 21.84
N PHE A 492 -31.95 2.06 22.68
CA PHE A 492 -31.01 0.99 22.43
C PHE A 492 -31.41 -0.22 23.28
N ASP A 493 -31.60 -1.39 22.67
CA ASP A 493 -32.11 -2.57 23.37
C ASP A 493 -31.03 -3.51 23.94
N GLY A 494 -29.76 -3.36 23.52
CA GLY A 494 -28.63 -4.19 23.96
C GLY A 494 -28.71 -5.66 23.53
N SER A 495 -29.74 -6.07 22.79
CA SER A 495 -29.99 -7.47 22.49
C SER A 495 -28.92 -8.05 21.55
N GLY A 496 -28.41 -9.23 21.89
CA GLY A 496 -27.30 -9.85 21.14
C GLY A 496 -25.94 -9.18 21.35
N THR A 497 -25.82 -8.30 22.34
CA THR A 497 -24.56 -7.62 22.71
C THR A 497 -24.19 -7.88 24.17
N ASN A 498 -22.96 -7.55 24.56
CA ASN A 498 -22.56 -7.42 25.98
C ASN A 498 -22.83 -6.02 26.54
N LEU A 499 -23.79 -5.27 25.98
CA LEU A 499 -24.18 -3.94 26.44
C LEU A 499 -25.59 -3.97 27.03
N GLU A 500 -25.83 -3.21 28.08
CA GLU A 500 -27.17 -3.05 28.63
C GLU A 500 -28.01 -2.07 27.81
N SER A 501 -29.33 -2.22 27.83
CA SER A 501 -30.27 -1.34 27.13
C SER A 501 -30.32 0.06 27.75
N SER A 502 -30.52 1.09 26.94
CA SER A 502 -30.71 2.48 27.38
C SER A 502 -31.79 3.18 26.55
N ARG A 503 -32.37 4.26 27.11
CA ARG A 503 -33.42 5.04 26.46
C ARG A 503 -33.30 6.53 26.82
N ALA A 504 -33.70 7.39 25.90
CA ALA A 504 -33.81 8.83 26.12
C ALA A 504 -35.11 9.36 25.51
N THR A 505 -35.66 10.44 26.07
CA THR A 505 -36.90 11.07 25.59
C THR A 505 -36.81 12.57 25.76
N VAL A 506 -37.19 13.32 24.73
CA VAL A 506 -37.30 14.78 24.72
C VAL A 506 -38.70 15.14 24.23
N THR A 507 -39.34 16.07 24.93
CA THR A 507 -40.64 16.63 24.54
C THR A 507 -40.43 17.94 23.81
N ILE A 508 -41.02 18.09 22.62
CA ILE A 508 -40.95 19.30 21.79
C ILE A 508 -42.33 19.96 21.77
N SER A 509 -42.39 21.27 21.97
CA SER A 509 -43.61 22.07 21.85
C SER A 509 -43.70 22.73 20.47
N THR A 510 -44.81 22.55 19.76
CA THR A 510 -45.01 22.99 18.37
C THR A 510 -45.73 24.34 18.24
N ASP A 511 -45.95 25.05 19.35
CA ASP A 511 -46.67 26.34 19.38
C ASP A 511 -45.80 27.48 18.78
N VAL A 512 -46.03 27.82 17.50
CA VAL A 512 -45.48 29.03 16.87
C VAL A 512 -46.59 30.06 16.67
N ASN A 513 -46.75 30.94 17.67
CA ASN A 513 -47.36 32.25 17.51
C ASN A 513 -46.49 33.30 18.22
N ALA A 514 -45.64 34.01 17.47
CA ALA A 514 -45.34 35.43 17.71
C ALA A 514 -44.46 36.02 16.58
N SER A 515 -45.05 36.90 15.76
CA SER A 515 -44.31 37.92 15.01
C SER A 515 -44.27 39.25 15.79
N GLU A 516 -43.06 39.80 15.85
CA GLU A 516 -42.62 41.19 16.08
C GLU A 516 -42.72 41.88 17.46
N SER A 517 -41.51 42.18 17.97
CA SER A 517 -41.07 43.45 18.56
C SER A 517 -41.66 43.88 19.91
N GLY A 518 -40.94 43.55 20.98
CA GLY A 518 -41.16 44.15 22.30
C GLY A 518 -40.17 43.66 23.33
N VAL A 519 -39.15 44.48 23.61
CA VAL A 519 -38.23 44.35 24.75
C VAL A 519 -38.94 44.00 26.06
N VAL A 520 -38.68 42.81 26.60
CA VAL A 520 -38.84 42.49 28.03
C VAL A 520 -37.78 41.49 28.49
N ASN A 521 -36.59 42.05 28.75
CA ASN A 521 -35.81 41.85 29.96
C ASN A 521 -36.19 40.65 30.88
N TRP A 522 -35.49 39.52 30.71
CA TRP A 522 -35.23 38.57 31.80
C TRP A 522 -33.73 38.36 32.04
N LEU A 523 -32.95 39.42 31.81
CA LEU A 523 -31.57 39.47 32.23
C LEU A 523 -31.32 40.77 33.02
N PHE A 524 -30.80 40.57 34.22
CA PHE A 524 -30.12 41.52 35.12
C PHE A 524 -30.97 42.27 36.17
N GLY A 525 -30.84 41.79 37.41
CA GLY A 525 -31.06 42.54 38.65
C GLY A 525 -29.93 42.24 39.62
N ASP A 526 -28.75 42.76 39.29
CA ASP A 526 -27.59 43.09 40.11
C ASP A 526 -27.20 42.25 41.34
N GLY A 527 -25.96 41.77 41.29
CA GLY A 527 -24.98 42.32 42.22
C GLY A 527 -24.91 41.73 43.64
N ARG A 528 -24.02 40.73 43.74
CA ARG A 528 -23.08 40.47 44.85
C ARG A 528 -23.65 39.79 46.11
N TRP A 529 -23.37 38.48 46.26
CA TRP A 529 -22.26 37.86 47.01
C TRP A 529 -22.59 37.64 48.49
N PHE A 530 -22.67 36.37 48.92
CA PHE A 530 -22.27 35.81 50.23
C PHE A 530 -22.37 34.28 50.12
N THR A 531 -21.48 33.39 50.55
CA THR A 531 -20.11 33.39 51.11
C THR A 531 -19.72 31.91 51.25
N ILE A 532 -18.54 31.50 50.82
CA ILE A 532 -17.40 31.07 51.66
C ILE A 532 -17.76 30.76 53.14
N ALA A 533 -17.60 29.51 53.54
CA ALA A 533 -16.88 29.15 54.77
C ALA A 533 -15.86 28.07 54.36
N ALA A 534 -14.61 28.44 54.11
CA ALA A 534 -13.55 28.55 55.11
C ALA A 534 -12.97 27.16 55.46
N GLY A 535 -11.87 26.85 54.79
CA GLY A 535 -10.98 25.74 55.11
C GLY A 535 -9.54 26.07 54.69
N VAL A 536 -9.03 27.23 55.10
CA VAL A 536 -7.58 27.50 55.11
C VAL A 536 -7.09 27.38 56.55
N VAL A 537 -6.36 26.30 56.81
CA VAL A 537 -5.33 26.24 57.85
C VAL A 537 -4.00 26.42 57.14
N ILE A 538 -3.29 27.52 57.41
CA ILE A 538 -1.85 27.64 57.16
C ILE A 538 -1.14 27.15 58.41
N LEU A 539 -0.36 26.07 58.29
CA LEU A 539 0.89 25.86 59.03
C LEU A 539 1.88 25.06 58.16
N ALA A 540 2.85 25.81 57.62
CA ALA A 540 4.30 25.55 57.54
C ALA A 540 4.87 24.16 57.15
N GLY A 541 5.83 24.21 56.21
CA GLY A 541 6.86 23.20 55.91
C GLY A 541 6.76 22.74 54.45
N GLY A 542 7.63 23.11 53.51
CA GLY A 542 9.09 23.22 53.56
C GLY A 542 9.69 22.06 52.76
N GLY A 543 10.13 22.29 51.52
CA GLY A 543 10.76 21.24 50.71
C GLY A 543 10.92 21.58 49.23
N LEU A 544 12.03 22.24 48.89
CA LEU A 544 12.57 22.40 47.54
C LEU A 544 12.75 21.05 46.81
N PHE A 545 12.32 20.93 45.55
CA PHE A 545 13.02 20.08 44.59
C PHE A 545 13.22 20.79 43.25
N VAL A 546 14.43 21.30 43.09
CA VAL A 546 15.01 21.80 41.85
C VAL A 546 15.29 20.60 40.94
N ARG A 547 14.57 20.45 39.83
CA ARG A 547 15.04 19.59 38.73
C ARG A 547 16.13 20.34 37.96
N ARG A 548 17.34 20.16 38.47
CA ARG A 548 18.62 20.64 37.95
C ARG A 548 18.80 20.07 36.54
N ARG A 549 18.74 20.92 35.51
CA ARG A 549 19.52 20.71 34.28
C ARG A 549 20.99 20.77 34.71
N ARG A 550 21.67 19.64 34.69
CA ARG A 550 23.14 19.60 34.71
C ARG A 550 23.60 19.52 33.27
N THR A 551 23.95 20.67 32.72
CA THR A 551 25.19 20.79 31.96
C THR A 551 26.33 20.40 32.89
N SER A 552 27.18 19.48 32.44
CA SER A 552 28.49 19.24 33.04
C SER A 552 29.45 19.32 31.88
N GLU A 553 30.00 20.53 31.73
CA GLU A 553 31.25 20.75 31.04
C GLU A 553 32.37 19.99 31.74
N GLU A 554 33.30 19.60 30.88
CA GLU A 554 34.54 18.90 31.10
C GLU A 554 35.45 19.63 32.11
N GLU A 555 36.11 18.88 32.98
CA GLU A 555 37.52 19.14 33.26
C GLU A 555 38.23 17.83 33.66
N SER A 556 39.41 17.66 33.06
CA SER A 556 40.28 16.49 33.03
C SER A 556 41.01 16.21 34.35
N GLU A 557 41.35 14.94 34.60
CA GLU A 557 42.62 14.51 35.24
C GLU A 557 42.82 12.98 35.11
N ASP A 558 44.07 12.56 35.25
CA ASP A 558 44.77 11.48 34.53
C ASP A 558 44.53 9.99 34.93
N ALA A 559 44.66 9.14 33.88
CA ALA A 559 45.30 7.81 33.74
C ALA A 559 45.11 6.67 34.77
N VAL A 560 44.67 5.49 34.30
CA VAL A 560 45.48 4.23 34.18
C VAL A 560 44.78 3.23 33.23
N ASP A 561 45.60 2.65 32.35
CA ASP A 561 45.36 1.73 31.23
C ASP A 561 44.79 0.33 31.57
N ARG A 562 43.69 -0.07 30.88
CA ARG A 562 43.29 -1.47 30.59
C ARG A 562 42.48 -1.55 29.28
N PRO A 563 42.80 -2.47 28.34
CA PRO A 563 42.10 -2.54 27.07
C PRO A 563 40.73 -3.23 27.21
N THR A 564 39.66 -2.56 26.77
CA THR A 564 38.31 -3.12 26.59
C THR A 564 38.05 -3.29 25.10
N PRO A 565 37.47 -4.42 24.65
CA PRO A 565 37.39 -4.79 23.23
C PRO A 565 36.54 -3.83 22.42
N THR A 566 36.99 -3.57 21.19
CA THR A 566 36.29 -2.79 20.17
C THR A 566 34.89 -3.37 19.94
N ARG A 567 33.88 -2.61 20.35
CA ARG A 567 32.47 -2.84 20.02
C ARG A 567 32.30 -2.49 18.54
N THR A 568 31.98 -3.48 17.71
CA THR A 568 31.49 -3.24 16.34
C THR A 568 30.32 -2.27 16.42
N ALA A 569 30.40 -1.16 15.68
CA ALA A 569 29.33 -0.18 15.62
C ALA A 569 28.04 -0.87 15.15
N THR A 570 26.96 -0.69 15.90
CA THR A 570 25.61 -0.97 15.42
C THR A 570 25.39 -0.11 14.17
N PRO A 571 25.00 -0.69 13.02
CA PRO A 571 24.68 0.13 11.84
C PRO A 571 23.57 1.13 12.20
N ALA A 572 23.59 2.31 11.58
CA ALA A 572 22.53 3.28 11.75
C ALA A 572 21.19 2.66 11.31
N ALA A 573 20.07 3.09 11.91
CA ALA A 573 18.75 2.54 11.60
C ALA A 573 18.41 2.64 10.10
N ASP A 574 18.87 3.70 9.43
CA ASP A 574 18.69 3.91 7.99
C ASP A 574 19.44 2.89 7.12
N ASP A 575 20.63 2.45 7.57
CA ASP A 575 21.43 1.42 6.89
C ASP A 575 20.81 0.02 7.04
N ALA A 576 20.26 -0.27 8.22
CA ALA A 576 19.56 -1.53 8.49
C ALA A 576 18.26 -1.64 7.67
N LEU A 577 17.55 -0.52 7.52
CA LEU A 577 16.34 -0.39 6.72
C LEU A 577 16.61 -0.53 5.21
N ALA A 578 17.63 0.15 4.68
CA ALA A 578 18.11 -0.03 3.30
C ALA A 578 18.42 -1.50 3.02
N THR A 579 19.17 -2.12 3.93
CA THR A 579 19.52 -3.55 3.85
C THR A 579 18.29 -4.47 3.78
N ALA A 580 17.18 -4.11 4.43
CA ALA A 580 15.95 -4.90 4.43
C ALA A 580 15.17 -4.80 3.12
N LEU A 581 15.03 -3.61 2.53
CA LEU A 581 14.38 -3.41 1.24
C LEU A 581 15.21 -4.00 0.09
N ASP A 582 16.53 -3.84 0.12
CA ASP A 582 17.42 -4.46 -0.86
C ASP A 582 17.35 -5.98 -0.78
N ARG A 583 17.20 -6.53 0.44
CA ARG A 583 16.97 -7.96 0.63
C ARG A 583 15.61 -8.41 0.07
N ALA A 584 14.56 -7.61 0.25
CA ALA A 584 13.24 -7.92 -0.29
C ALA A 584 13.26 -7.95 -1.83
N GLU A 585 13.91 -6.97 -2.46
CA GLU A 585 14.08 -6.93 -3.92
C GLU A 585 14.84 -8.16 -4.43
N ARG A 586 15.95 -8.52 -3.78
CA ARG A 586 16.72 -9.73 -4.13
C ARG A 586 15.90 -11.01 -4.05
N PHE A 587 15.01 -11.15 -3.07
CA PHE A 587 14.10 -12.29 -3.01
C PHE A 587 13.07 -12.26 -4.13
N LEU A 588 12.54 -11.08 -4.47
CA LEU A 588 11.60 -10.93 -5.56
C LEU A 588 12.25 -11.32 -6.89
N ASP A 589 13.50 -10.90 -7.13
CA ASP A 589 14.29 -11.30 -8.31
C ASP A 589 14.53 -12.80 -8.37
N GLY A 590 14.77 -13.42 -7.21
CA GLY A 590 14.87 -14.87 -7.10
C GLY A 590 13.55 -15.60 -7.36
N GLY A 591 12.41 -14.91 -7.51
CA GLY A 591 11.10 -15.54 -7.63
C GLY A 591 10.53 -16.02 -6.28
N ALA A 592 11.10 -15.54 -5.17
CA ALA A 592 10.66 -15.83 -3.81
C ALA A 592 9.73 -14.72 -3.29
N ALA A 593 8.59 -14.50 -3.94
CA ALA A 593 7.63 -13.42 -3.65
C ALA A 593 7.23 -13.33 -2.16
N GLY A 594 6.84 -14.45 -1.53
CA GLY A 594 6.51 -14.45 -0.10
C GLY A 594 7.70 -14.13 0.81
N ALA A 595 8.94 -14.40 0.38
CA ALA A 595 10.14 -14.00 1.11
C ALA A 595 10.40 -12.49 0.96
N ALA A 596 10.15 -11.94 -0.23
CA ALA A 596 10.22 -10.51 -0.51
C ALA A 596 9.26 -9.72 0.38
N VAL A 597 7.97 -10.10 0.39
CA VAL A 597 6.95 -9.46 1.25
C VAL A 597 7.35 -9.50 2.73
N ARG A 598 7.82 -10.65 3.23
CA ARG A 598 8.27 -10.77 4.63
C ARG A 598 9.48 -9.89 4.94
N ALA A 599 10.43 -9.76 4.01
CA ALA A 599 11.59 -8.90 4.18
C ALA A 599 11.21 -7.41 4.12
N ALA A 600 10.31 -7.02 3.22
CA ALA A 600 9.81 -5.66 3.12
C ALA A 600 9.06 -5.26 4.39
N TYR A 601 8.13 -6.10 4.86
CA TYR A 601 7.42 -5.89 6.12
C TYR A 601 8.38 -5.81 7.32
N ALA A 602 9.38 -6.70 7.40
CA ALA A 602 10.38 -6.64 8.47
C ALA A 602 11.17 -5.33 8.47
N GLY A 603 11.54 -4.82 7.29
CA GLY A 603 12.17 -3.50 7.15
C GLY A 603 11.28 -2.37 7.66
N VAL A 604 10.03 -2.30 7.18
CA VAL A 604 9.05 -1.29 7.61
C VAL A 604 8.82 -1.35 9.13
N ARG A 605 8.69 -2.56 9.68
CA ARG A 605 8.51 -2.75 11.12
C ARG A 605 9.69 -2.23 11.93
N ASP A 606 10.92 -2.49 11.49
CA ASP A 606 12.16 -2.04 12.17
C ASP A 606 12.36 -0.52 12.04
N GLY A 607 11.96 0.07 10.91
CA GLY A 607 12.03 1.52 10.67
C GLY A 607 11.01 2.34 11.47
N TYR A 608 9.83 1.78 11.77
CA TYR A 608 8.75 2.48 12.48
C TYR A 608 8.60 2.12 13.97
N LEU A 609 9.12 0.98 14.43
CA LEU A 609 8.96 0.55 15.81
C LEU A 609 10.30 0.40 16.52
N ASP A 610 10.39 0.94 17.74
CA ASP A 610 11.43 0.58 18.69
C ASP A 610 11.28 -0.92 19.03
N GLY A 611 12.38 -1.69 19.05
CA GLY A 611 12.42 -3.16 19.08
C GLY A 611 11.74 -3.86 20.28
N SER A 612 11.03 -3.12 21.14
CA SER A 612 10.23 -3.58 22.26
C SER A 612 8.75 -3.82 21.94
N ALA A 613 8.27 -3.45 20.74
CA ALA A 613 6.88 -3.61 20.33
C ALA A 613 6.53 -5.10 20.06
N THR A 614 5.93 -5.76 21.06
CA THR A 614 5.43 -7.14 21.00
C THR A 614 4.00 -7.26 20.46
N GLY A 615 3.51 -6.24 19.76
CA GLY A 615 2.15 -6.20 19.22
C GLY A 615 1.98 -7.08 17.97
N THR A 616 0.73 -7.33 17.59
CA THR A 616 0.42 -7.94 16.28
C THR A 616 0.76 -6.98 15.15
N HIS A 617 0.80 -7.44 13.90
CA HIS A 617 1.00 -6.55 12.76
C HIS A 617 -0.17 -5.58 12.54
N TRP A 618 -1.35 -5.84 13.11
CA TRP A 618 -2.45 -4.88 13.16
C TRP A 618 -2.27 -3.86 14.28
N ASP A 619 -1.69 -4.26 15.41
CA ASP A 619 -1.32 -3.31 16.46
C ASP A 619 -0.32 -2.27 15.91
N LEU A 620 0.48 -2.60 14.89
CA LEU A 620 1.34 -1.64 14.19
C LEU A 620 0.50 -0.60 13.43
N LEU A 621 -0.55 -1.01 12.72
CA LEU A 621 -1.44 -0.09 12.01
C LEU A 621 -2.17 0.83 12.99
N GLU A 622 -2.65 0.28 14.11
CA GLU A 622 -3.32 1.02 15.18
C GLU A 622 -2.38 1.99 15.91
N GLN A 623 -1.12 1.63 16.13
CA GLN A 623 -0.13 2.53 16.73
C GLN A 623 0.37 3.62 15.77
N SER A 624 0.00 3.56 14.49
CA SER A 624 0.44 4.48 13.45
C SER A 624 -0.63 5.54 13.10
N GLU A 625 -1.46 5.94 14.08
CA GLU A 625 -2.50 6.97 13.93
C GLU A 625 -1.96 8.36 13.56
N SER A 626 -0.68 8.63 13.78
CA SER A 626 -0.03 9.90 13.43
C SER A 626 0.40 10.00 11.96
N LEU A 627 0.25 8.94 11.16
CA LEU A 627 0.59 8.94 9.74
C LEU A 627 -0.49 9.66 8.92
N GLY A 628 -0.10 10.27 7.79
CA GLY A 628 -1.05 10.81 6.82
C GLY A 628 -1.82 9.69 6.09
N ASP A 629 -2.93 10.03 5.44
CA ASP A 629 -3.82 9.04 4.79
C ASP A 629 -3.09 8.17 3.74
N ALA A 630 -2.18 8.75 2.96
CA ALA A 630 -1.40 8.04 1.96
C ALA A 630 -0.41 7.03 2.59
N GLU A 631 0.28 7.43 3.66
CA GLU A 631 1.22 6.59 4.41
C GLU A 631 0.49 5.45 5.12
N ARG A 632 -0.67 5.75 5.72
CA ARG A 632 -1.54 4.75 6.34
C ARG A 632 -2.03 3.72 5.32
N THR A 633 -2.45 4.16 4.14
CA THR A 633 -2.85 3.27 3.03
C THR A 633 -1.70 2.38 2.56
N ALA A 634 -0.48 2.93 2.47
CA ALA A 634 0.71 2.17 2.12
C ALA A 634 1.03 1.11 3.20
N LEU A 635 0.97 1.48 4.48
CA LEU A 635 1.19 0.57 5.60
C LEU A 635 0.15 -0.55 5.64
N GLU A 636 -1.13 -0.22 5.43
CA GLU A 636 -2.22 -1.20 5.36
C GLU A 636 -1.96 -2.22 4.25
N ARG A 637 -1.62 -1.78 3.03
CA ARG A 637 -1.27 -2.68 1.92
C ARG A 637 -0.11 -3.62 2.26
N ILE A 638 0.93 -3.12 2.93
CA ILE A 638 2.09 -3.92 3.34
C ILE A 638 1.69 -4.97 4.38
N VAL A 639 0.85 -4.58 5.34
CA VAL A 639 0.30 -5.49 6.36
C VAL A 639 -0.55 -6.57 5.70
N GLU A 640 -1.48 -6.22 4.82
CA GLU A 640 -2.32 -7.19 4.10
C GLU A 640 -1.52 -8.19 3.27
N ALA A 641 -0.49 -7.71 2.57
CA ALA A 641 0.40 -8.58 1.81
C ALA A 641 1.17 -9.53 2.72
N TYR A 642 1.69 -9.02 3.85
CA TYR A 642 2.32 -9.86 4.88
C TYR A 642 1.36 -10.91 5.40
N GLU A 643 0.10 -10.55 5.63
CA GLU A 643 -0.89 -11.49 6.09
C GLU A 643 -1.18 -12.59 5.10
N ARG A 644 -1.29 -12.24 3.82
CA ARG A 644 -1.40 -13.22 2.74
C ARG A 644 -0.18 -14.14 2.73
N ALA A 645 1.02 -13.61 2.92
CA ALA A 645 2.26 -14.38 2.97
C ALA A 645 2.40 -15.32 4.18
N ALA A 646 1.78 -14.97 5.31
CA ALA A 646 1.92 -15.69 6.57
C ALA A 646 0.72 -16.60 6.91
N PHE A 647 -0.50 -16.18 6.58
CA PHE A 647 -1.76 -16.81 7.01
C PHE A 647 -2.61 -17.36 5.86
N SER A 648 -2.28 -17.08 4.59
CA SER A 648 -3.00 -17.67 3.45
C SER A 648 -2.33 -18.95 2.93
N PRO A 649 -3.12 -19.94 2.45
CA PRO A 649 -2.57 -21.11 1.77
C PRO A 649 -1.82 -20.82 0.47
N THR A 650 -2.23 -19.81 -0.30
CA THR A 650 -1.71 -19.53 -1.63
C THR A 650 -0.54 -18.53 -1.65
N GLY A 651 -0.29 -17.83 -0.55
CA GLY A 651 0.74 -16.78 -0.49
C GLY A 651 0.49 -15.63 -1.48
N PRO A 652 1.36 -14.60 -1.50
CA PRO A 652 1.35 -13.56 -2.53
C PRO A 652 2.05 -14.04 -3.80
N ASP A 653 1.59 -13.55 -4.94
CA ASP A 653 2.30 -13.70 -6.21
C ASP A 653 3.38 -12.61 -6.39
N ARG A 654 4.02 -12.60 -7.55
CA ARG A 654 5.10 -11.65 -7.88
C ARG A 654 4.58 -10.21 -7.95
N ASP A 655 3.37 -9.99 -8.42
CA ASP A 655 2.81 -8.65 -8.62
C ASP A 655 2.42 -8.05 -7.27
N ASP A 656 1.77 -8.83 -6.41
CA ASP A 656 1.52 -8.52 -4.99
C ASP A 656 2.82 -8.12 -4.28
N ALA A 657 3.87 -8.93 -4.43
CA ALA A 657 5.16 -8.68 -3.79
C ALA A 657 5.85 -7.42 -4.35
N THR A 658 5.70 -7.14 -5.64
CA THR A 658 6.20 -5.92 -6.29
C THR A 658 5.48 -4.69 -5.74
N ALA A 659 4.14 -4.72 -5.72
CA ALA A 659 3.32 -3.64 -5.19
C ALA A 659 3.62 -3.36 -3.70
N THR A 660 3.84 -4.43 -2.92
CA THR A 660 4.25 -4.33 -1.50
C THR A 660 5.60 -3.64 -1.35
N LEU A 661 6.59 -4.00 -2.17
CA LEU A 661 7.91 -3.39 -2.12
C LEU A 661 7.86 -1.91 -2.52
N THR A 662 7.07 -1.55 -3.52
CA THR A 662 6.82 -0.16 -3.91
C THR A 662 6.17 0.62 -2.78
N ALA A 663 5.11 0.08 -2.16
CA ALA A 663 4.45 0.70 -1.01
C ALA A 663 5.43 0.91 0.16
N ALA A 664 6.29 -0.07 0.43
CA ALA A 664 7.31 0.04 1.48
C ALA A 664 8.35 1.13 1.18
N ARG A 665 8.79 1.27 -0.08
CA ARG A 665 9.72 2.33 -0.50
C ARG A 665 9.12 3.72 -0.38
N SER A 666 7.89 3.89 -0.86
CA SER A 666 7.14 5.14 -0.77
C SER A 666 6.92 5.56 0.69
N LEU A 667 6.46 4.62 1.54
CA LEU A 667 6.24 4.86 2.96
C LEU A 667 7.52 5.30 3.69
N LEU A 668 8.67 4.75 3.31
CA LEU A 668 9.96 5.04 3.95
C LEU A 668 10.70 6.22 3.31
N GLY A 669 10.02 7.07 2.54
CA GLY A 669 10.58 8.30 1.98
C GLY A 669 11.68 8.10 0.93
N ARG A 670 11.68 6.96 0.22
CA ARG A 670 12.71 6.65 -0.80
C ARG A 670 12.27 6.89 -2.25
N ASP A 671 11.12 7.54 -2.46
CA ASP A 671 10.68 8.03 -3.77
C ASP A 671 10.95 9.55 -3.97
N GLU A 672 11.60 10.24 -3.03
CA GLU A 672 12.08 11.61 -3.27
C GLU A 672 13.41 11.59 -4.04
N ILE A 673 13.26 11.92 -5.32
CA ILE A 673 14.31 12.45 -6.19
C ILE A 673 14.96 13.64 -5.49
N GLU A 674 16.30 13.63 -5.45
CA GLU A 674 17.14 14.80 -5.21
C GLU A 674 16.62 15.99 -6.02
N SER A 675 15.91 16.91 -5.35
CA SER A 675 15.75 18.27 -5.85
C SER A 675 17.08 18.97 -5.61
N ASP A 676 17.96 18.96 -6.61
CA ASP A 676 19.12 19.83 -6.64
C ASP A 676 18.64 21.29 -6.77
N ASP A 677 19.22 22.14 -5.92
CA ASP A 677 19.16 23.62 -5.93
C ASP A 677 19.64 24.25 -7.26
#